data_AF-A0A9C9Y5R8-F1
#
_entry.id   AF-A0A9C9Y5R8-F1
#
_cell.length_a   1.000
_cell.length_b   1.000
_cell.length_c   1.000
_cell.angle_alpha   90.00
_cell.angle_beta   90.00
_cell.angle_gamma   90.00
#
_symmetry.space_group_name_H-M   'P 1'
#
loop_
_entity.id
_entity.type
_entity.pdbx_description
1 polymer ?
#
loop_
_entity_poly.entity_id
_entity_poly.type
_entity_poly.pdbx_seq_one_letter_code
_entity_poly.pdbx_strand_id
1 'polypeptide(L)'
;MKIKSLFDFINDLDNKGKDIKALTYISLFSSAGIGCYGFKQQKFHCIATNEYLEKRLKIQQYNNKCTFSTGYIQGDISKKEIQDKIYKEMDNNNVKDLDVLIATPPCQGMSVANHKKKDETKRNSLVVESIKIVDKIKPKIFIFENVRAFLNTMCTDIDGIDKSISKVIELRLNGEYNILSKIVNFKDYGSNSSRTRTLVIGVRKDLVNISPYQLFPKQKKAKTLKELIGDFHSLSIMGEIDKNDIYHSFRNYDKKMLPWIENIKEGESAFDNVEEHRIPHRVVEGKIVFNQNKNGDKYSRWYWDRVAPCIHTRNDILSSQSTIHPTDNRVFSIRELMRMMTIPDDFRWSDMDFKTLNSLSDVEKKKFLKEEELKIRHCIGEAVPSKIFEQIALNIKQVLNSKSFSINEINRLIEENNLSDKALLKEFLLKNPMKLNTNALYNIAELSNLKRTETKAYFTREDIVFNVVNKLPEFKGKRVIKILEPSVGIGNFLPQLFKRYEHIENVLLDVIDIDSNSLEILQILLKKIKVPKNFIINFINDDFLLWTNKYQYDLVVGNPPFGKVVKNRDLLDKYKLNSYNKKTNNLFSFFIEKSSKIAKNVSLIVPKSLINSPEFNQTRELLETYNLSRVTDYGEKAFKGVKIETISFLLDTISKKIDTQIVVESYITNSVVYQDKAYIFSKEFPYWLIYRNSFFDMVVDKMELDIYESFRDRQITKKHTLSSGKIRVLKSRNIASNAIKDIENYDCFIDEVDSFVVSKYLNQSDIILVPNLTYNPRATFLPKDSIADGSVALLKVKNNIEVTSNHLEYYNTKEFIEYYKIARNRGTRSLNIDNNSVQFFGLLKEG
;
A
#
# COMPACT_ATOMS: atom_id res chain seq x y z
N MET A 1 -14.87 33.72 25.62
CA MET A 1 -13.46 33.52 25.23
C MET A 1 -13.44 32.41 24.18
N LYS A 2 -13.19 32.71 22.89
CA LYS A 2 -13.11 31.65 21.86
C LYS A 2 -11.86 30.83 22.15
N ILE A 3 -12.01 29.52 22.38
CA ILE A 3 -10.88 28.60 22.50
C ILE A 3 -10.16 28.61 21.14
N LYS A 4 -8.90 29.02 21.15
CA LYS A 4 -8.06 29.12 19.95
C LYS A 4 -7.86 27.70 19.39
N SER A 5 -8.20 27.47 18.12
CA SER A 5 -8.06 26.14 17.51
C SER A 5 -6.57 25.81 17.32
N LEU A 6 -6.23 24.52 17.15
CA LEU A 6 -4.86 24.13 16.78
C LEU A 6 -4.39 24.85 15.51
N PHE A 7 -5.29 25.06 14.56
CA PHE A 7 -4.99 25.77 13.32
C PHE A 7 -4.57 27.22 13.58
N ASP A 8 -5.27 27.91 14.48
CA ASP A 8 -4.93 29.29 14.85
C ASP A 8 -3.62 29.35 15.66
N PHE A 9 -3.33 28.34 16.48
CA PHE A 9 -2.06 28.24 17.21
C PHE A 9 -0.85 27.96 16.30
N ILE A 10 -1.01 27.10 15.30
CA ILE A 10 0.04 26.80 14.30
C ILE A 10 0.34 28.08 13.50
N ASN A 11 -0.69 28.77 13.00
CA ASN A 11 -0.50 30.00 12.22
C ASN A 11 0.19 31.12 13.02
N ASP A 12 -0.07 31.20 14.32
CA ASP A 12 0.59 32.16 15.22
C ASP A 12 2.10 31.92 15.38
N LEU A 13 2.53 30.65 15.43
CA LEU A 13 3.93 30.27 15.58
C LEU A 13 4.72 30.41 14.26
N ASP A 14 4.07 30.20 13.12
CA ASP A 14 4.68 30.24 11.79
C ASP A 14 4.95 31.66 11.25
N ASN A 15 4.38 32.70 11.88
CA ASN A 15 4.65 34.11 11.56
C ASN A 15 6.12 34.57 11.77
N LYS A 16 7.04 33.67 12.14
CA LYS A 16 8.49 33.94 12.24
C LYS A 16 9.35 33.24 11.17
N GLY A 17 8.75 32.59 10.16
CA GLY A 17 9.48 32.17 8.95
C GLY A 17 8.84 31.01 8.21
N LYS A 18 8.46 31.26 6.94
CA LYS A 18 7.97 30.32 5.91
C LYS A 18 7.02 29.20 6.39
N ASP A 19 5.73 29.38 6.09
CA ASP A 19 4.62 28.42 6.16
C ASP A 19 5.01 26.94 6.04
N ILE A 20 5.22 26.26 7.18
CA ILE A 20 5.22 24.79 7.23
C ILE A 20 4.18 24.40 8.27
N LYS A 21 2.92 24.28 7.81
CA LYS A 21 1.82 23.73 8.61
C LYS A 21 2.31 22.45 9.29
N ALA A 22 2.31 22.46 10.62
CA ALA A 22 2.82 21.35 11.38
C ALA A 22 1.92 20.11 11.26
N LEU A 23 2.56 18.95 11.08
CA LEU A 23 1.89 17.67 10.79
C LEU A 23 1.20 17.11 12.04
N THR A 24 0.07 16.46 11.85
CA THR A 24 -0.83 15.99 12.91
C THR A 24 -0.81 14.48 13.06
N TYR A 25 -0.96 13.97 14.30
CA TYR A 25 -1.08 12.53 14.52
C TYR A 25 -2.01 12.13 15.66
N ILE A 26 -2.51 10.90 15.58
CA ILE A 26 -3.24 10.22 16.66
C ILE A 26 -2.48 8.95 17.05
N SER A 27 -2.47 8.62 18.35
CA SER A 27 -1.79 7.45 18.90
C SER A 27 -2.75 6.60 19.73
N LEU A 28 -3.02 5.37 19.27
CA LEU A 28 -3.86 4.39 19.95
C LEU A 28 -3.00 3.36 20.70
N PHE A 29 -3.45 2.91 21.87
CA PHE A 29 -2.71 1.98 22.74
C PHE A 29 -1.33 2.53 23.13
N SER A 30 -1.30 3.81 23.45
CA SER A 30 -0.09 4.63 23.45
C SER A 30 0.91 4.35 24.59
N SER A 31 0.56 3.49 25.56
CA SER A 31 1.39 3.18 26.74
C SER A 31 1.88 4.45 27.45
N ALA A 32 3.12 4.52 27.92
CA ALA A 32 3.69 5.77 28.47
C ALA A 32 4.08 6.80 27.40
N GLY A 33 3.81 6.54 26.11
CA GLY A 33 4.16 7.43 25.00
C GLY A 33 5.61 7.35 24.52
N ILE A 34 6.41 6.39 25.01
CA ILE A 34 7.85 6.25 24.70
C ILE A 34 8.13 6.19 23.20
N GLY A 35 7.43 5.31 22.46
CA GLY A 35 7.60 5.22 21.01
C GLY A 35 7.17 6.52 20.31
N CYS A 36 6.00 7.04 20.68
CA CYS A 36 5.42 8.24 20.08
C CYS A 36 6.20 9.51 20.41
N TYR A 37 7.08 9.48 21.41
CA TYR A 37 8.00 10.57 21.70
C TYR A 37 8.86 10.92 20.47
N GLY A 38 9.17 9.94 19.61
CA GLY A 38 9.85 10.18 18.34
C GLY A 38 9.08 11.12 17.38
N PHE A 39 7.75 11.07 17.37
CA PHE A 39 6.93 12.01 16.60
C PHE A 39 6.99 13.42 17.19
N LYS A 40 7.01 13.53 18.53
CA LYS A 40 7.22 14.80 19.21
C LYS A 40 8.58 15.41 18.88
N GLN A 41 9.66 14.61 18.87
CA GLN A 41 11.00 15.07 18.48
C GLN A 41 11.04 15.62 17.04
N GLN A 42 10.19 15.09 16.15
CA GLN A 42 10.05 15.57 14.77
C GLN A 42 9.04 16.72 14.60
N LYS A 43 8.52 17.26 15.72
CA LYS A 43 7.57 18.38 15.80
C LYS A 43 6.19 18.07 15.20
N PHE A 44 5.73 16.83 15.31
CA PHE A 44 4.34 16.49 15.02
C PHE A 44 3.43 16.87 16.19
N HIS A 45 2.21 17.30 15.89
CA HIS A 45 1.18 17.61 16.88
C HIS A 45 0.28 16.41 17.15
N CYS A 46 0.28 15.94 18.39
CA CYS A 46 -0.64 14.92 18.88
C CYS A 46 -2.02 15.57 19.06
N ILE A 47 -2.98 15.14 18.25
CA ILE A 47 -4.39 15.54 18.35
C ILE A 47 -5.07 14.78 19.47
N ALA A 48 -4.88 13.47 19.47
CA ALA A 48 -5.43 12.58 20.47
C ALA A 48 -4.48 11.43 20.75
N THR A 49 -4.45 11.01 22.01
CA THR A 49 -3.76 9.81 22.47
C THR A 49 -4.70 8.99 23.33
N ASN A 50 -4.85 7.72 23.02
CA ASN A 50 -5.67 6.80 23.79
C ASN A 50 -4.81 5.77 24.53
N GLU A 51 -5.12 5.57 25.80
CA GLU A 51 -4.51 4.57 26.68
C GLU A 51 -5.49 4.21 27.80
N TYR A 52 -5.54 2.93 28.16
CA TYR A 52 -6.47 2.42 29.17
C TYR A 52 -6.04 2.80 30.59
N LEU A 53 -4.74 2.78 30.87
CA LEU A 53 -4.19 3.02 32.20
C LEU A 53 -3.86 4.50 32.42
N GLU A 54 -4.63 5.17 33.29
CA GLU A 54 -4.44 6.59 33.65
C GLU A 54 -2.99 6.93 34.06
N LYS A 55 -2.37 6.07 34.86
CA LYS A 55 -0.97 6.26 35.32
C LYS A 55 0.04 6.37 34.18
N ARG A 56 -0.25 5.80 33.01
CA ARG A 56 0.59 5.91 31.81
C ARG A 56 0.29 7.19 31.03
N LEU A 57 -0.97 7.63 31.00
CA LEU A 57 -1.33 8.94 30.46
C LEU A 57 -0.68 10.09 31.24
N LYS A 58 -0.57 9.97 32.56
CA LYS A 58 0.17 10.96 33.39
C LYS A 58 1.62 11.13 32.94
N ILE A 59 2.31 10.03 32.60
CA ILE A 59 3.67 10.09 32.03
C ILE A 59 3.67 10.87 30.70
N GLN A 60 2.67 10.65 29.85
CA GLN A 60 2.55 11.40 28.58
C GLN A 60 2.32 12.89 28.83
N GLN A 61 1.56 13.25 29.87
CA GLN A 61 1.32 14.64 30.27
C GLN A 61 2.59 15.32 30.79
N TYR A 62 3.41 14.65 31.60
CA TYR A 62 4.72 15.19 32.02
C TYR A 62 5.64 15.49 30.83
N ASN A 63 5.45 14.76 29.75
CA ASN A 63 6.16 14.95 28.50
C ASN A 63 5.43 15.86 27.51
N ASN A 64 4.37 16.58 27.89
CA ASN A 64 3.60 17.47 27.00
C ASN A 64 3.36 16.84 25.61
N LYS A 65 2.92 15.58 25.59
CA LYS A 65 2.79 14.81 24.34
C LYS A 65 1.73 15.40 23.42
N CYS A 66 0.53 15.62 23.98
CA CYS A 66 -0.63 16.20 23.31
C CYS A 66 -0.74 17.68 23.66
N THR A 67 -1.08 18.50 22.65
CA THR A 67 -1.15 19.96 22.76
C THR A 67 -2.24 20.39 23.75
N PHE A 68 -3.38 19.70 23.71
CA PHE A 68 -4.53 20.00 24.55
C PHE A 68 -4.72 18.90 25.61
N SER A 69 -5.16 19.30 26.80
CA SER A 69 -5.48 18.36 27.89
C SER A 69 -6.61 17.41 27.52
N THR A 70 -7.56 17.84 26.68
CA THR A 70 -8.66 17.03 26.14
C THR A 70 -8.19 15.91 25.21
N GLY A 71 -6.99 16.03 24.63
CA GLY A 71 -6.38 15.03 23.77
C GLY A 71 -5.89 13.78 24.51
N TYR A 72 -5.81 13.79 25.85
CA TYR A 72 -5.42 12.64 26.66
C TYR A 72 -6.64 11.80 27.03
N ILE A 73 -6.98 10.81 26.20
CA ILE A 73 -8.23 10.06 26.28
C ILE A 73 -8.00 8.73 27.01
N GLN A 74 -8.39 8.68 28.28
CA GLN A 74 -8.42 7.44 29.04
C GLN A 74 -9.63 6.59 28.67
N GLY A 75 -9.40 5.31 28.36
CA GLY A 75 -10.49 4.34 28.27
C GLY A 75 -10.23 3.19 27.30
N ASP A 76 -11.14 2.24 27.33
CA ASP A 76 -11.16 1.09 26.43
C ASP A 76 -11.67 1.51 25.04
N ILE A 77 -10.78 1.43 24.04
CA ILE A 77 -11.06 1.86 22.67
C ILE A 77 -12.16 1.03 21.97
N SER A 78 -12.51 -0.14 22.51
CA SER A 78 -13.65 -0.93 22.00
C SER A 78 -15.00 -0.27 22.30
N LYS A 79 -15.06 0.67 23.24
CA LYS A 79 -16.27 1.42 23.57
C LYS A 79 -16.47 2.58 22.61
N LYS A 80 -17.67 2.67 22.02
CA LYS A 80 -18.06 3.76 21.12
C LYS A 80 -17.84 5.15 21.72
N GLU A 81 -18.15 5.35 23.00
CA GLU A 81 -17.91 6.62 23.70
C GLU A 81 -16.44 7.07 23.65
N ILE A 82 -15.50 6.13 23.76
CA ILE A 82 -14.05 6.43 23.72
C ILE A 82 -13.62 6.77 22.29
N GLN A 83 -14.15 6.07 21.29
CA GLN A 83 -13.91 6.40 19.88
C GLN A 83 -14.48 7.79 19.54
N ASP A 84 -15.69 8.10 20.02
CA ASP A 84 -16.35 9.39 19.78
C ASP A 84 -15.58 10.55 20.39
N LYS A 85 -14.89 10.37 21.53
CA LYS A 85 -13.96 11.37 22.08
C LYS A 85 -12.79 11.65 21.13
N ILE A 86 -12.24 10.63 20.48
CA ILE A 86 -11.15 10.79 19.51
C ILE A 86 -11.62 11.58 18.29
N TYR A 87 -12.79 11.23 17.74
CA TYR A 87 -13.37 11.95 16.60
C TYR A 87 -13.68 13.41 16.97
N LYS A 88 -14.24 13.64 18.16
CA LYS A 88 -14.51 14.98 18.67
C LYS A 88 -13.25 15.83 18.82
N GLU A 89 -12.11 15.25 19.22
CA GLU A 89 -10.85 16.00 19.26
C GLU A 89 -10.34 16.40 17.88
N MET A 90 -10.61 15.61 16.83
CA MET A 90 -10.34 16.05 15.45
C MET A 90 -11.22 17.24 15.06
N ASP A 91 -12.52 17.17 15.37
CA ASP A 91 -13.48 18.24 15.06
C ASP A 91 -13.15 19.53 15.82
N ASN A 92 -12.89 19.43 17.13
CA ASN A 92 -12.52 20.56 18.00
C ASN A 92 -11.27 21.29 17.49
N ASN A 93 -10.36 20.57 16.86
CA ASN A 93 -9.09 21.10 16.34
C ASN A 93 -9.11 21.37 14.83
N ASN A 94 -10.29 21.28 14.19
CA ASN A 94 -10.51 21.47 12.76
C ASN A 94 -9.58 20.60 11.88
N VAL A 95 -9.30 19.37 12.33
CA VAL A 95 -8.49 18.39 11.61
C VAL A 95 -9.38 17.52 10.74
N LYS A 96 -9.60 17.94 9.50
CA LYS A 96 -10.41 17.18 8.51
C LYS A 96 -9.63 16.08 7.78
N ASP A 97 -8.30 16.18 7.77
CA ASP A 97 -7.42 15.26 7.05
C ASP A 97 -6.19 14.98 7.92
N LEU A 98 -6.24 13.89 8.68
CA LEU A 98 -5.20 13.51 9.64
C LEU A 98 -3.96 13.01 8.92
N ASP A 99 -2.76 13.48 9.29
CA ASP A 99 -1.54 13.06 8.60
C ASP A 99 -1.11 11.64 8.99
N VAL A 100 -1.14 11.29 10.29
CA VAL A 100 -0.68 9.97 10.76
C VAL A 100 -1.58 9.38 11.85
N LEU A 101 -1.90 8.09 11.74
CA LEU A 101 -2.46 7.30 12.83
C LEU A 101 -1.51 6.16 13.21
N ILE A 102 -1.16 6.08 14.49
CA ILE A 102 -0.31 5.01 15.04
C ILE A 102 -1.17 4.14 15.95
N ALA A 103 -1.10 2.81 15.79
CA ALA A 103 -1.71 1.88 16.73
C ALA A 103 -0.75 0.74 17.11
N THR A 104 -0.64 0.49 18.41
CA THR A 104 0.16 -0.62 18.98
C THR A 104 -0.72 -1.54 19.83
N PRO A 105 -1.75 -2.18 19.24
CA PRO A 105 -2.75 -2.93 20.00
C PRO A 105 -2.12 -4.10 20.79
N PRO A 106 -2.52 -4.31 22.05
CA PRO A 106 -1.95 -5.35 22.90
C PRO A 106 -2.27 -6.74 22.36
N CYS A 107 -1.30 -7.65 22.44
CA CYS A 107 -1.40 -9.01 21.88
C CYS A 107 -1.39 -10.10 22.96
N GLN A 108 -2.38 -10.04 23.88
CA GLN A 108 -2.48 -10.97 25.01
C GLN A 108 -2.78 -12.43 24.61
N GLY A 109 -3.23 -12.68 23.37
CA GLY A 109 -3.45 -14.03 22.81
C GLY A 109 -2.32 -14.56 21.89
N MET A 110 -1.31 -13.75 21.55
CA MET A 110 -0.39 -14.07 20.44
C MET A 110 1.08 -14.35 20.85
N SER A 111 1.38 -14.34 22.15
CA SER A 111 2.74 -14.60 22.63
C SER A 111 2.98 -16.10 22.79
N VAL A 112 4.16 -16.58 22.33
CA VAL A 112 4.63 -17.97 22.48
C VAL A 112 4.49 -18.49 23.93
N ALA A 113 4.58 -17.59 24.92
CA ALA A 113 4.46 -17.90 26.34
C ALA A 113 3.01 -18.18 26.84
N ASN A 114 1.96 -17.87 26.07
CA ASN A 114 0.55 -17.90 26.51
C ASN A 114 -0.37 -18.82 25.68
N HIS A 115 0.17 -19.76 24.89
CA HIS A 115 -0.54 -20.67 23.96
C HIS A 115 -1.61 -21.62 24.56
N LYS A 116 -2.15 -21.36 25.76
CA LYS A 116 -3.10 -22.27 26.45
C LYS A 116 -4.30 -21.55 27.10
N LYS A 117 -5.05 -20.70 26.39
CA LYS A 117 -6.38 -20.25 26.85
C LYS A 117 -7.43 -20.28 25.72
N LYS A 118 -8.56 -20.94 25.97
CA LYS A 118 -9.65 -21.28 25.01
C LYS A 118 -10.44 -20.09 24.39
N ASP A 119 -10.00 -18.84 24.54
CA ASP A 119 -10.82 -17.64 24.22
C ASP A 119 -9.99 -16.55 23.47
N GLU A 120 -9.21 -16.98 22.46
CA GLU A 120 -8.32 -16.11 21.67
C GLU A 120 -9.08 -15.18 20.70
N THR A 121 -10.26 -15.58 20.23
CA THR A 121 -11.10 -14.84 19.27
C THR A 121 -11.60 -13.50 19.83
N LYS A 122 -11.99 -13.44 21.11
CA LYS A 122 -12.36 -12.17 21.79
C LYS A 122 -11.18 -11.22 22.01
N ARG A 123 -9.93 -11.71 22.11
CA ARG A 123 -8.74 -10.91 22.44
C ARG A 123 -8.10 -10.22 21.25
N ASN A 124 -8.35 -10.71 20.03
CA ASN A 124 -7.86 -10.06 18.80
C ASN A 124 -8.81 -8.96 18.29
N SER A 125 -9.91 -8.71 19.02
CA SER A 125 -10.88 -7.64 18.76
C SER A 125 -10.24 -6.25 18.69
N LEU A 126 -9.24 -5.94 19.52
CA LEU A 126 -8.61 -4.62 19.56
C LEU A 126 -7.82 -4.27 18.27
N VAL A 127 -7.32 -5.28 17.56
CA VAL A 127 -6.72 -5.08 16.24
C VAL A 127 -7.81 -4.69 15.24
N VAL A 128 -8.95 -5.38 15.27
CA VAL A 128 -10.10 -5.08 14.42
C VAL A 128 -10.65 -3.68 14.72
N GLU A 129 -10.70 -3.26 15.99
CA GLU A 129 -11.07 -1.89 16.36
C GLU A 129 -10.07 -0.85 15.80
N SER A 130 -8.77 -1.16 15.79
CA SER A 130 -7.77 -0.30 15.15
C SER A 130 -8.02 -0.15 13.65
N ILE A 131 -8.37 -1.25 12.97
CA ILE A 131 -8.70 -1.26 11.53
C ILE A 131 -9.96 -0.45 11.26
N LYS A 132 -11.02 -0.59 12.08
CA LYS A 132 -12.26 0.21 11.98
C LYS A 132 -11.98 1.69 12.12
N ILE A 133 -11.13 2.08 13.06
CA ILE A 133 -10.77 3.49 13.27
C ILE A 133 -9.99 4.03 12.07
N VAL A 134 -9.03 3.26 11.52
CA VAL A 134 -8.31 3.67 10.29
C VAL A 134 -9.26 3.81 9.10
N ASP A 135 -10.18 2.88 8.91
CA ASP A 135 -11.17 2.91 7.83
C ASP A 135 -12.14 4.10 7.96
N LYS A 136 -12.51 4.48 9.19
CA LYS A 136 -13.36 5.63 9.47
C LYS A 136 -12.63 6.97 9.34
N ILE A 137 -11.44 7.12 9.95
CA ILE A 137 -10.67 8.37 9.95
C ILE A 137 -10.02 8.63 8.59
N LYS A 138 -9.66 7.55 7.87
CA LYS A 138 -8.91 7.58 6.62
C LYS A 138 -7.64 8.47 6.69
N PRO A 139 -6.73 8.30 7.67
CA PRO A 139 -5.52 9.12 7.75
C PRO A 139 -4.69 9.01 6.47
N LYS A 140 -3.89 10.04 6.16
CA LYS A 140 -2.92 9.95 5.04
C LYS A 140 -2.00 8.74 5.17
N ILE A 141 -1.54 8.46 6.39
CA ILE A 141 -0.63 7.37 6.71
C ILE A 141 -1.11 6.67 7.98
N PHE A 142 -1.08 5.34 8.00
CA PHE A 142 -1.25 4.57 9.23
C PHE A 142 -0.04 3.69 9.51
N ILE A 143 0.23 3.44 10.79
CA ILE A 143 1.32 2.59 11.26
C ILE A 143 0.76 1.62 12.31
N PHE A 144 0.84 0.33 12.03
CA PHE A 144 0.68 -0.70 13.05
C PHE A 144 2.03 -1.30 13.41
N GLU A 145 2.30 -1.41 14.72
CA GLU A 145 3.43 -2.16 15.25
C GLU A 145 2.91 -3.28 16.13
N ASN A 146 3.49 -4.47 15.96
CA ASN A 146 3.14 -5.60 16.79
C ASN A 146 4.18 -6.74 16.78
N VAL A 147 3.92 -7.82 17.54
CA VAL A 147 4.77 -9.02 17.62
C VAL A 147 4.94 -9.73 16.27
N ARG A 148 5.96 -10.60 16.16
CA ARG A 148 6.29 -11.35 14.93
C ARG A 148 5.12 -12.18 14.37
N ALA A 149 4.27 -12.74 15.23
CA ALA A 149 3.16 -13.60 14.82
C ALA A 149 1.94 -12.83 14.27
N PHE A 150 1.93 -11.49 14.40
CA PHE A 150 0.78 -10.61 14.19
C PHE A 150 -0.06 -10.90 12.95
N LEU A 151 0.56 -10.94 11.77
CA LEU A 151 -0.18 -11.06 10.50
C LEU A 151 -0.84 -12.43 10.28
N ASN A 152 -0.36 -13.46 10.97
CA ASN A 152 -0.86 -14.83 10.84
C ASN A 152 -1.90 -15.18 11.91
N THR A 153 -2.07 -14.34 12.93
CA THR A 153 -3.05 -14.58 13.98
C THR A 153 -4.47 -14.44 13.43
N MET A 154 -5.37 -15.34 13.84
CA MET A 154 -6.78 -15.34 13.49
C MET A 154 -7.57 -14.33 14.33
N CYS A 155 -8.47 -13.58 13.71
CA CYS A 155 -9.42 -12.68 14.36
C CYS A 155 -10.79 -12.76 13.68
N THR A 156 -11.84 -12.52 14.44
CA THR A 156 -13.19 -12.39 13.90
C THR A 156 -13.35 -11.00 13.27
N ASP A 157 -13.53 -10.95 11.96
CA ASP A 157 -13.76 -9.70 11.22
C ASP A 157 -15.18 -9.14 11.47
N ILE A 158 -15.48 -7.98 10.92
CA ILE A 158 -16.75 -7.25 11.08
C ILE A 158 -17.96 -8.07 10.59
N ASP A 159 -17.73 -9.00 9.67
CA ASP A 159 -18.75 -9.92 9.14
C ASP A 159 -18.97 -11.17 10.01
N GLY A 160 -18.28 -11.28 11.17
CA GLY A 160 -18.38 -12.43 12.06
C GLY A 160 -17.57 -13.65 11.61
N ILE A 161 -16.80 -13.55 10.53
CA ILE A 161 -16.00 -14.66 9.98
C ILE A 161 -14.56 -14.53 10.46
N ASP A 162 -14.01 -15.64 10.97
CA ASP A 162 -12.62 -15.73 11.38
C ASP A 162 -11.68 -15.71 10.17
N LYS A 163 -10.75 -14.75 10.17
CA LYS A 163 -9.71 -14.58 9.14
C LYS A 163 -8.39 -14.21 9.78
N SER A 164 -7.27 -14.40 9.09
CA SER A 164 -6.00 -13.85 9.57
C SER A 164 -6.03 -12.33 9.56
N ILE A 165 -5.30 -11.68 10.48
CA ILE A 165 -5.19 -10.22 10.52
C ILE A 165 -4.68 -9.65 9.18
N SER A 166 -3.74 -10.32 8.52
CA SER A 166 -3.31 -9.95 7.17
C SER A 166 -4.46 -9.89 6.17
N LYS A 167 -5.36 -10.87 6.20
CA LYS A 167 -6.56 -10.91 5.36
C LYS A 167 -7.50 -9.74 5.64
N VAL A 168 -7.71 -9.43 6.92
CA VAL A 168 -8.61 -8.33 7.33
C VAL A 168 -8.04 -6.99 6.90
N ILE A 169 -6.73 -6.77 7.10
CA ILE A 169 -6.04 -5.56 6.61
C ILE A 169 -6.17 -5.45 5.08
N GLU A 170 -5.97 -6.54 4.34
CA GLU A 170 -6.14 -6.54 2.88
C GLU A 170 -7.57 -6.17 2.47
N LEU A 171 -8.58 -6.86 3.01
CA LEU A 171 -9.97 -6.65 2.60
C LEU A 171 -10.49 -5.25 2.97
N ARG A 172 -10.09 -4.72 4.14
CA ARG A 172 -10.62 -3.47 4.67
C ARG A 172 -9.81 -2.26 4.24
N LEU A 173 -8.49 -2.37 4.14
CA LEU A 173 -7.61 -1.21 3.98
C LEU A 173 -6.87 -1.15 2.63
N ASN A 174 -6.56 -2.27 1.95
CA ASN A 174 -5.84 -2.20 0.67
C ASN A 174 -6.66 -1.49 -0.43
N GLY A 175 -7.98 -1.40 -0.29
CA GLY A 175 -8.82 -0.64 -1.22
C GLY A 175 -8.44 0.84 -1.28
N GLU A 176 -8.19 1.44 -0.12
CA GLU A 176 -7.86 2.86 0.07
C GLU A 176 -6.36 3.12 0.22
N TYR A 177 -5.56 2.12 0.58
CA TYR A 177 -4.15 2.26 0.93
C TYR A 177 -3.22 1.33 0.13
N ASN A 178 -2.03 1.83 -0.17
CA ASN A 178 -0.86 1.04 -0.48
C ASN A 178 -0.19 0.62 0.84
N ILE A 179 -0.11 -0.69 1.12
CA ILE A 179 0.31 -1.21 2.44
C ILE A 179 1.57 -2.07 2.32
N LEU A 180 2.60 -1.74 3.11
CA LEU A 180 3.81 -2.54 3.28
C LEU A 180 3.83 -3.17 4.67
N SER A 181 4.07 -4.48 4.70
CA SER A 181 4.20 -5.27 5.93
C SER A 181 5.56 -5.94 5.97
N LYS A 182 6.37 -5.69 7.02
CA LYS A 182 7.68 -6.35 7.21
C LYS A 182 7.86 -6.83 8.65
N ILE A 183 8.39 -8.04 8.80
CA ILE A 183 8.96 -8.54 10.06
C ILE A 183 10.42 -8.10 10.11
N VAL A 184 10.78 -7.27 11.09
CA VAL A 184 12.12 -6.70 11.24
C VAL A 184 12.61 -6.82 12.66
N ASN A 185 13.93 -6.92 12.86
CA ASN A 185 14.52 -6.73 14.17
C ASN A 185 14.96 -5.26 14.31
N PHE A 186 14.40 -4.54 15.29
CA PHE A 186 14.67 -3.12 15.46
C PHE A 186 16.14 -2.77 15.72
N LYS A 187 16.95 -3.73 16.18
CA LYS A 187 18.41 -3.53 16.30
C LYS A 187 19.06 -3.16 14.96
N ASP A 188 18.54 -3.70 13.86
CA ASP A 188 19.05 -3.47 12.51
C ASP A 188 18.59 -2.12 11.94
N TYR A 189 17.75 -1.38 12.69
CA TYR A 189 17.12 -0.12 12.30
C TYR A 189 17.37 0.99 13.33
N GLY A 190 18.46 0.90 14.09
CA GLY A 190 18.91 1.94 15.00
C GLY A 190 18.39 1.86 16.44
N SER A 191 17.63 0.81 16.79
CA SER A 191 17.47 0.44 18.21
C SER A 191 18.76 -0.19 18.73
N ASN A 192 18.99 -0.11 20.05
CA ASN A 192 20.16 -0.70 20.69
C ASN A 192 19.86 -2.06 21.34
N SER A 193 18.64 -2.58 21.19
CA SER A 193 18.22 -3.89 21.71
C SER A 193 17.63 -4.76 20.61
N SER A 194 17.85 -6.08 20.73
CA SER A 194 17.26 -7.07 19.82
C SER A 194 15.76 -7.17 20.06
N ARG A 195 14.93 -6.74 19.10
CA ARG A 195 13.47 -6.77 19.22
C ARG A 195 12.82 -7.01 17.86
N THR A 196 12.42 -8.25 17.62
CA THR A 196 11.72 -8.63 16.38
C THR A 196 10.24 -8.24 16.44
N ARG A 197 9.79 -7.43 15.49
CA ARG A 197 8.44 -6.89 15.38
C ARG A 197 7.96 -6.87 13.94
N THR A 198 6.66 -6.91 13.79
CA THR A 198 5.96 -6.66 12.54
C THR A 198 5.60 -5.19 12.48
N LEU A 199 6.05 -4.51 11.43
CA LEU A 199 5.62 -3.16 11.08
C LEU A 199 4.72 -3.23 9.84
N VAL A 200 3.54 -2.61 9.94
CA VAL A 200 2.62 -2.39 8.82
C VAL A 200 2.48 -0.89 8.61
N ILE A 201 2.84 -0.40 7.43
CA ILE A 201 2.74 1.02 7.07
C ILE A 201 1.84 1.12 5.85
N GLY A 202 0.74 1.87 5.98
CA GLY A 202 -0.17 2.18 4.87
C GLY A 202 -0.07 3.63 4.45
N VAL A 203 -0.07 3.87 3.14
CA VAL A 203 -0.12 5.20 2.51
C VAL A 203 -1.40 5.29 1.69
N ARG A 204 -2.22 6.30 1.94
CA ARG A 204 -3.49 6.49 1.23
C ARG A 204 -3.23 6.72 -0.27
N LYS A 205 -4.00 6.06 -1.14
CA LYS A 205 -3.72 5.98 -2.59
C LYS A 205 -3.89 7.29 -3.34
N ASP A 206 -4.52 8.30 -2.75
CA ASP A 206 -4.58 9.66 -3.29
C ASP A 206 -3.23 10.40 -3.17
N LEU A 207 -2.34 9.94 -2.28
CA LEU A 207 -0.97 10.43 -2.15
C LEU A 207 -0.08 9.85 -3.25
N VAL A 208 -0.15 10.46 -4.43
CA VAL A 208 0.61 10.06 -5.62
C VAL A 208 2.12 10.19 -5.41
N ASN A 209 2.90 9.32 -6.07
CA ASN A 209 4.36 9.24 -5.96
C ASN A 209 4.91 8.99 -4.55
N ILE A 210 4.07 8.53 -3.61
CA ILE A 210 4.48 8.16 -2.27
C ILE A 210 4.33 6.64 -2.11
N SER A 211 5.43 5.97 -1.78
CA SER A 211 5.43 4.54 -1.49
C SER A 211 5.74 4.29 0.00
N PRO A 212 5.14 3.26 0.62
CA PRO A 212 5.47 2.91 2.01
C PRO A 212 6.95 2.61 2.27
N TYR A 213 7.73 2.22 1.25
CA TYR A 213 9.18 2.03 1.39
C TYR A 213 9.93 3.31 1.73
N GLN A 214 9.46 4.48 1.28
CA GLN A 214 10.07 5.77 1.61
C GLN A 214 9.90 6.11 3.09
N LEU A 215 8.86 5.57 3.73
CA LEU A 215 8.53 5.82 5.13
C LEU A 215 9.25 4.86 6.09
N PHE A 216 9.71 3.71 5.59
CA PHE A 216 10.34 2.67 6.39
C PHE A 216 11.66 3.14 7.02
N PRO A 217 11.96 2.79 8.29
CA PRO A 217 13.21 3.21 8.95
C PRO A 217 14.44 2.69 8.19
N LYS A 218 15.55 3.42 8.29
CA LYS A 218 16.79 3.08 7.57
C LYS A 218 17.58 2.04 8.37
N GLN A 219 18.21 1.11 7.66
CA GLN A 219 19.07 0.13 8.30
C GLN A 219 20.32 0.81 8.89
N LYS A 220 20.73 0.36 10.07
CA LYS A 220 21.92 0.82 10.78
C LYS A 220 22.52 -0.34 11.57
N LYS A 221 23.84 -0.47 11.56
CA LYS A 221 24.55 -1.45 12.40
C LYS A 221 24.28 -1.16 13.88
N ALA A 222 23.84 -2.18 14.61
CA ALA A 222 23.61 -2.11 16.05
C ALA A 222 24.93 -1.96 16.81
N LYS A 223 24.89 -1.26 17.95
CA LYS A 223 25.99 -1.19 18.90
C LYS A 223 26.05 -2.45 19.76
N THR A 224 27.25 -2.80 20.21
CA THR A 224 27.45 -3.77 21.31
C THR A 224 26.96 -3.18 22.63
N LEU A 225 26.70 -4.05 23.61
CA LEU A 225 26.29 -3.62 24.95
C LEU A 225 27.39 -2.79 25.61
N LYS A 226 28.67 -3.13 25.39
CA LYS A 226 29.82 -2.39 25.91
C LYS A 226 29.89 -0.95 25.38
N GLU A 227 29.70 -0.76 24.08
CA GLU A 227 29.62 0.58 23.48
C GLU A 227 28.39 1.38 23.94
N LEU A 228 27.37 0.69 24.47
CA LEU A 228 26.12 1.29 24.87
C LEU A 228 26.09 1.72 26.33
N ILE A 229 26.58 0.88 27.25
CA ILE A 229 26.45 1.12 28.70
C ILE A 229 27.77 0.95 29.47
N GLY A 230 28.88 0.62 28.79
CA GLY A 230 30.17 0.38 29.44
C GLY A 230 30.84 1.63 30.02
N ASP A 231 30.24 2.81 29.80
CA ASP A 231 30.59 4.09 30.40
C ASP A 231 29.95 4.33 31.78
N PHE A 232 28.97 3.52 32.20
CA PHE A 232 28.46 3.56 33.57
C PHE A 232 29.42 2.90 34.55
N HIS A 233 29.48 3.43 35.77
CA HIS A 233 30.19 2.76 36.86
C HIS A 233 29.39 1.54 37.34
N SER A 234 30.07 0.61 38.01
CA SER A 234 29.44 -0.58 38.57
C SER A 234 28.53 -0.21 39.74
N LEU A 235 27.34 -0.82 39.80
CA LEU A 235 26.48 -0.81 41.00
C LEU A 235 26.69 -2.13 41.75
N SER A 236 27.49 -2.07 42.81
CA SER A 236 27.98 -3.24 43.56
C SER A 236 27.21 -3.50 44.86
N ILE A 237 26.46 -2.52 45.35
CA ILE A 237 25.67 -2.63 46.57
C ILE A 237 24.25 -3.07 46.22
N MET A 238 23.70 -4.05 46.95
CA MET A 238 22.32 -4.52 46.72
C MET A 238 21.35 -3.35 46.90
N GLY A 239 20.58 -3.03 45.84
CA GLY A 239 19.62 -1.92 45.83
C GLY A 239 20.24 -0.54 45.70
N GLU A 240 21.46 -0.44 45.16
CA GLU A 240 22.18 0.82 44.98
C GLU A 240 21.43 1.77 44.03
N ILE A 241 21.57 3.06 44.34
CA ILE A 241 21.08 4.18 43.55
C ILE A 241 22.30 5.07 43.32
N ASP A 242 22.63 5.36 42.07
CA ASP A 242 23.72 6.28 41.78
C ASP A 242 23.46 7.68 42.37
N LYS A 243 24.54 8.34 42.77
CA LYS A 243 24.51 9.68 43.34
C LYS A 243 24.00 10.72 42.35
N ASN A 244 24.38 10.59 41.08
CA ASN A 244 24.14 11.59 40.03
C ASN A 244 23.01 11.23 39.06
N ASP A 245 22.56 9.97 39.05
CA ASP A 245 21.47 9.48 38.21
C ASP A 245 20.57 8.50 38.99
N ILE A 246 19.44 9.00 39.49
CA ILE A 246 18.40 8.22 40.18
C ILE A 246 17.92 7.02 39.37
N TYR A 247 17.97 7.07 38.03
CA TYR A 247 17.57 5.97 37.17
C TYR A 247 18.70 4.96 36.92
N HIS A 248 19.95 5.29 37.23
CA HIS A 248 21.01 4.29 37.35
C HIS A 248 20.90 3.60 38.72
N SER A 249 19.83 2.81 38.86
CA SER A 249 19.45 2.11 40.06
C SER A 249 18.78 0.76 39.75
N PHE A 250 18.81 -0.14 40.72
CA PHE A 250 18.11 -1.42 40.66
C PHE A 250 17.50 -1.79 42.02
N ARG A 251 16.49 -2.66 42.01
CA ARG A 251 15.80 -3.07 43.25
C ARG A 251 16.63 -4.03 44.10
N ASN A 252 16.31 -4.06 45.40
CA ASN A 252 16.76 -5.09 46.30
C ASN A 252 16.15 -6.47 45.96
N TYR A 253 17.00 -7.50 46.04
CA TYR A 253 16.62 -8.92 45.97
C TYR A 253 16.83 -9.61 47.32
N ASP A 254 16.16 -10.74 47.50
CA ASP A 254 16.37 -11.59 48.66
C ASP A 254 17.84 -12.09 48.67
N LYS A 255 18.52 -11.98 49.82
CA LYS A 255 19.93 -12.34 49.97
C LYS A 255 20.22 -13.78 49.55
N LYS A 256 19.25 -14.69 49.68
CA LYS A 256 19.38 -16.09 49.23
C LYS A 256 19.54 -16.23 47.71
N MET A 257 19.22 -15.18 46.93
CA MET A 257 19.35 -15.19 45.47
C MET A 257 20.73 -14.79 44.98
N LEU A 258 21.56 -14.17 45.84
CA LEU A 258 22.91 -13.75 45.45
C LEU A 258 23.82 -14.94 45.06
N PRO A 259 23.87 -16.04 45.83
CA PRO A 259 24.67 -17.22 45.46
C PRO A 259 24.31 -17.82 44.11
N TRP A 260 23.08 -17.57 43.62
CA TRP A 260 22.62 -18.09 42.32
C TRP A 260 23.34 -17.44 41.14
N ILE A 261 23.77 -16.19 41.29
CA ILE A 261 24.26 -15.37 40.17
C ILE A 261 25.69 -14.86 40.36
N GLU A 262 26.25 -14.91 41.57
CA GLU A 262 27.54 -14.28 41.86
C GLU A 262 28.73 -14.91 41.11
N ASN A 263 28.65 -16.20 40.77
CA ASN A 263 29.75 -16.95 40.13
C ASN A 263 29.52 -17.26 38.64
N ILE A 264 28.33 -17.00 38.11
CA ILE A 264 28.04 -17.24 36.69
C ILE A 264 28.74 -16.18 35.84
N LYS A 265 29.28 -16.57 34.69
CA LYS A 265 30.00 -15.72 33.73
C LYS A 265 29.06 -15.21 32.64
N GLU A 266 29.58 -14.34 31.76
CA GLU A 266 28.85 -13.90 30.57
C GLU A 266 28.27 -15.09 29.79
N GLY A 267 26.96 -15.08 29.56
CA GLY A 267 26.27 -16.15 28.84
C GLY A 267 25.83 -17.34 29.67
N GLU A 268 26.33 -17.50 30.91
CA GLU A 268 25.94 -18.58 31.80
C GLU A 268 24.63 -18.24 32.52
N SER A 269 23.89 -19.29 32.87
CA SER A 269 22.66 -19.27 33.64
C SER A 269 22.91 -19.76 35.06
N ALA A 270 22.14 -19.26 36.02
CA ALA A 270 22.13 -19.82 37.37
C ALA A 270 21.72 -21.32 37.43
N PHE A 271 21.11 -21.85 36.36
CA PHE A 271 20.84 -23.28 36.23
C PHE A 271 22.07 -24.12 35.90
N ASP A 272 23.18 -23.49 35.48
CA ASP A 272 24.44 -24.17 35.14
C ASP A 272 25.33 -24.39 36.39
N ASN A 273 24.89 -23.91 37.57
CA ASN A 273 25.57 -24.15 38.83
C ASN A 273 25.61 -25.66 39.18
N VAL A 274 26.75 -26.13 39.69
CA VAL A 274 26.94 -27.52 40.15
C VAL A 274 26.37 -27.73 41.56
N GLU A 275 26.49 -26.72 42.43
CA GLU A 275 26.05 -26.82 43.82
C GLU A 275 24.53 -26.58 43.91
N GLU A 276 23.78 -27.54 44.45
CA GLU A 276 22.31 -27.50 44.50
C GLU A 276 21.76 -26.21 45.16
N HIS A 277 22.40 -25.73 46.23
CA HIS A 277 21.96 -24.51 46.92
C HIS A 277 22.13 -23.23 46.07
N ARG A 278 22.94 -23.27 45.01
CA ARG A 278 23.13 -22.18 44.04
C ARG A 278 22.18 -22.26 42.84
N ILE A 279 21.50 -23.39 42.65
CA ILE A 279 20.49 -23.51 41.59
C ILE A 279 19.21 -22.79 42.06
N PRO A 280 18.59 -21.91 41.24
CA PRO A 280 17.38 -21.19 41.64
C PRO A 280 16.27 -22.12 42.11
N HIS A 281 15.83 -21.96 43.36
CA HIS A 281 14.87 -22.86 43.99
C HIS A 281 13.86 -22.12 44.89
N ARG A 282 12.83 -22.86 45.32
CA ARG A 282 11.87 -22.47 46.36
C ARG A 282 11.89 -23.53 47.44
N VAL A 283 11.66 -23.12 48.68
CA VAL A 283 11.44 -24.03 49.80
C VAL A 283 9.93 -24.13 50.03
N VAL A 284 9.35 -25.31 49.80
CA VAL A 284 7.92 -25.60 50.01
C VAL A 284 7.85 -26.75 51.01
N GLU A 285 7.25 -26.51 52.18
CA GLU A 285 7.14 -27.51 53.26
C GLU A 285 8.50 -28.13 53.66
N GLY A 286 9.55 -27.30 53.73
CA GLY A 286 10.92 -27.73 54.07
C GLY A 286 11.65 -28.45 52.94
N LYS A 287 11.03 -28.69 51.77
CA LYS A 287 11.66 -29.34 50.61
C LYS A 287 12.10 -28.33 49.56
N ILE A 288 13.28 -28.56 48.98
CA ILE A 288 13.82 -27.78 47.87
C ILE A 288 13.10 -28.18 46.57
N VAL A 289 12.51 -27.19 45.90
CA VAL A 289 11.88 -27.33 44.60
C VAL A 289 12.59 -26.39 43.62
N PHE A 290 13.35 -26.96 42.69
CA PHE A 290 14.06 -26.17 41.68
C PHE A 290 13.09 -25.46 40.72
N ASN A 291 13.44 -24.23 40.37
CA ASN A 291 12.71 -23.47 39.35
C ASN A 291 12.90 -24.12 37.97
N GLN A 292 11.96 -23.86 37.05
CA GLN A 292 12.04 -24.43 35.70
C GLN A 292 12.55 -23.41 34.66
N ASN A 293 13.59 -23.79 33.92
CA ASN A 293 14.15 -23.04 32.81
C ASN A 293 13.44 -23.33 31.46
N LYS A 294 12.12 -23.12 31.39
CA LYS A 294 11.33 -23.46 30.19
C LYS A 294 11.78 -22.75 28.89
N ASN A 295 12.45 -21.60 29.00
CA ASN A 295 12.82 -20.75 27.85
C ASN A 295 14.34 -20.71 27.59
N GLY A 296 15.15 -21.40 28.40
CA GLY A 296 16.60 -21.53 28.21
C GLY A 296 17.46 -20.37 28.72
N ASP A 297 16.89 -19.20 28.96
CA ASP A 297 17.63 -17.94 29.17
C ASP A 297 17.26 -17.19 30.46
N LYS A 298 16.57 -17.87 31.39
CA LYS A 298 16.26 -17.32 32.71
C LYS A 298 17.51 -17.25 33.58
N TYR A 299 17.57 -16.28 34.50
CA TYR A 299 18.69 -16.12 35.42
C TYR A 299 20.05 -16.12 34.73
N SER A 300 20.13 -15.53 33.54
CA SER A 300 21.34 -15.57 32.70
C SER A 300 21.99 -14.21 32.59
N ARG A 301 23.32 -14.18 32.65
CA ARG A 301 24.12 -12.98 32.37
C ARG A 301 24.21 -12.72 30.89
N TRP A 302 24.07 -11.45 30.51
CA TRP A 302 24.28 -11.06 29.13
C TRP A 302 25.77 -10.86 28.80
N TYR A 303 26.04 -10.67 27.51
CA TYR A 303 27.38 -10.50 26.96
C TYR A 303 27.70 -9.03 26.71
N TRP A 304 28.93 -8.61 26.97
CA TRP A 304 29.42 -7.27 26.67
C TRP A 304 29.59 -7.02 25.16
N ASP A 305 30.04 -8.03 24.42
CA ASP A 305 30.40 -7.97 23.00
C ASP A 305 29.22 -8.18 22.05
N ARG A 306 28.01 -8.43 22.59
CA ARG A 306 26.78 -8.60 21.80
C ARG A 306 25.85 -7.39 21.92
N VAL A 307 24.92 -7.28 20.98
CA VAL A 307 23.81 -6.31 21.07
C VAL A 307 22.95 -6.62 22.30
N ALA A 308 22.38 -5.60 22.94
CA ALA A 308 21.53 -5.78 24.11
C ALA A 308 20.34 -6.73 23.84
N PRO A 309 19.88 -7.48 24.87
CA PRO A 309 18.83 -8.47 24.71
C PRO A 309 17.46 -7.80 24.48
N CYS A 310 16.44 -8.61 24.18
CA CYS A 310 15.07 -8.11 24.13
C CYS A 310 14.62 -7.67 25.52
N ILE A 311 14.14 -6.43 25.66
CA ILE A 311 13.64 -5.95 26.95
C ILE A 311 12.20 -6.43 27.17
N HIS A 312 12.03 -7.24 28.21
CA HIS A 312 10.74 -7.79 28.63
C HIS A 312 10.06 -6.90 29.68
N THR A 313 8.77 -7.11 29.93
CA THR A 313 8.01 -6.34 30.92
C THR A 313 8.51 -6.56 32.35
N ARG A 314 8.87 -7.80 32.70
CA ARG A 314 9.48 -8.16 33.98
C ARG A 314 11.00 -8.07 33.96
N ASN A 315 11.54 -6.98 33.43
CA ASN A 315 12.98 -6.68 33.49
C ASN A 315 13.47 -6.34 34.91
N ASP A 316 12.57 -6.32 35.89
CA ASP A 316 12.85 -6.08 37.31
C ASP A 316 13.30 -7.33 38.07
N ILE A 317 13.16 -8.54 37.52
CA ILE A 317 13.46 -9.79 38.23
C ILE A 317 14.61 -10.57 37.58
N LEU A 318 15.43 -11.21 38.41
CA LEU A 318 16.53 -12.09 37.98
C LEU A 318 16.02 -13.28 37.15
N SER A 319 14.78 -13.73 37.41
CA SER A 319 14.19 -14.90 36.75
C SER A 319 13.69 -14.64 35.34
N SER A 320 13.74 -13.38 34.87
CA SER A 320 13.42 -13.03 33.49
C SER A 320 14.59 -13.34 32.56
N GLN A 321 14.30 -13.30 31.28
CA GLN A 321 15.20 -13.70 30.22
C GLN A 321 16.31 -12.68 30.02
N SER A 322 17.57 -13.12 30.16
CA SER A 322 18.75 -12.32 29.81
C SER A 322 18.78 -10.93 30.48
N THR A 323 18.30 -10.81 31.71
CA THR A 323 18.16 -9.52 32.42
C THR A 323 19.33 -9.19 33.33
N ILE A 324 20.24 -10.13 33.58
CA ILE A 324 21.36 -9.94 34.51
C ILE A 324 22.51 -9.22 33.78
N HIS A 325 23.07 -8.22 34.45
CA HIS A 325 24.20 -7.43 33.97
C HIS A 325 25.41 -8.34 33.69
N PRO A 326 26.25 -8.05 32.67
CA PRO A 326 27.37 -8.93 32.31
C PRO A 326 28.39 -9.15 33.44
N THR A 327 28.53 -8.18 34.34
CA THR A 327 29.53 -8.21 35.44
C THR A 327 28.86 -8.13 36.81
N ASP A 328 28.15 -7.04 37.10
CA ASP A 328 27.48 -6.80 38.39
C ASP A 328 26.40 -7.84 38.76
N ASN A 329 26.26 -8.17 40.05
CA ASN A 329 25.28 -9.13 40.59
C ASN A 329 23.86 -8.55 40.69
N ARG A 330 23.33 -8.05 39.57
CA ARG A 330 22.05 -7.33 39.49
C ARG A 330 21.42 -7.46 38.11
N VAL A 331 20.17 -7.03 38.01
CA VAL A 331 19.56 -6.74 36.71
C VAL A 331 20.07 -5.41 36.14
N PHE A 332 19.81 -5.18 34.85
CA PHE A 332 20.02 -3.86 34.26
C PHE A 332 19.24 -2.75 35.00
N SER A 333 19.91 -1.63 35.21
CA SER A 333 19.32 -0.43 35.81
C SER A 333 18.30 0.22 34.88
N ILE A 334 17.44 1.10 35.42
CA ILE A 334 16.44 1.81 34.61
C ILE A 334 17.11 2.61 33.49
N ARG A 335 18.23 3.30 33.77
CA ARG A 335 18.98 4.10 32.80
C ARG A 335 19.59 3.24 31.69
N GLU A 336 20.17 2.10 32.03
CA GLU A 336 20.71 1.16 31.04
C GLU A 336 19.61 0.70 30.08
N LEU A 337 18.44 0.35 30.63
CA LEU A 337 17.27 -0.03 29.84
C LEU A 337 16.75 1.11 28.96
N MET A 338 16.77 2.36 29.45
CA MET A 338 16.44 3.55 28.66
C MET A 338 17.36 3.68 27.44
N ARG A 339 18.68 3.53 27.61
CA ARG A 339 19.65 3.57 26.48
C ARG A 339 19.44 2.41 25.50
N MET A 340 19.14 1.20 26.00
CA MET A 340 18.79 0.03 25.17
C MET A 340 17.54 0.24 24.32
N MET A 341 16.55 0.94 24.88
CA MET A 341 15.29 1.28 24.21
C MET A 341 15.33 2.62 23.49
N THR A 342 16.51 3.25 23.38
CA THR A 342 16.72 4.56 22.72
C THR A 342 15.80 5.65 23.27
N ILE A 343 15.47 5.57 24.56
CA ILE A 343 14.65 6.57 25.25
C ILE A 343 15.54 7.79 25.49
N PRO A 344 15.14 8.99 25.04
CA PRO A 344 15.90 10.21 25.26
C PRO A 344 16.07 10.54 26.75
N ASP A 345 17.18 11.16 27.12
CA ASP A 345 17.46 11.52 28.51
C ASP A 345 16.54 12.62 29.06
N ASP A 346 15.92 13.40 28.18
CA ASP A 346 14.91 14.41 28.49
C ASP A 346 13.48 13.84 28.60
N PHE A 347 13.30 12.52 28.47
CA PHE A 347 12.03 11.86 28.73
C PHE A 347 11.74 11.83 30.24
N ARG A 348 10.59 12.39 30.65
CA ARG A 348 10.20 12.51 32.06
C ARG A 348 9.32 11.36 32.50
N TRP A 349 9.62 10.75 33.65
CA TRP A 349 8.78 9.70 34.25
C TRP A 349 7.81 10.23 35.31
N SER A 350 8.09 11.42 35.85
CA SER A 350 7.26 12.12 36.84
C SER A 350 7.12 13.61 36.49
N ASP A 351 6.31 14.30 37.28
CA ASP A 351 6.16 15.75 37.26
C ASP A 351 7.42 16.49 37.73
N MET A 352 8.26 15.88 38.56
CA MET A 352 9.60 16.37 38.90
C MET A 352 10.58 16.18 37.74
N ASP A 353 11.42 17.18 37.46
CA ASP A 353 12.47 17.05 36.46
C ASP A 353 13.66 16.21 36.97
N PHE A 354 14.49 15.75 36.04
CA PHE A 354 15.65 14.91 36.34
C PHE A 354 16.62 15.56 37.35
N LYS A 355 16.84 16.87 37.23
CA LYS A 355 17.75 17.60 38.13
C LYS A 355 17.20 17.63 39.56
N THR A 356 15.91 17.86 39.71
CA THR A 356 15.19 17.86 40.99
C THR A 356 15.24 16.47 41.63
N LEU A 357 14.93 15.42 40.85
CA LEU A 357 14.99 14.03 41.34
C LEU A 357 16.39 13.64 41.83
N ASN A 358 17.45 14.07 41.15
CA ASN A 358 18.82 13.78 41.57
C ASN A 358 19.26 14.57 42.82
N SER A 359 18.60 15.69 43.11
CA SER A 359 18.88 16.53 44.27
C SER A 359 18.15 16.07 45.53
N LEU A 360 17.23 15.10 45.42
CA LEU A 360 16.55 14.48 46.56
C LEU A 360 17.52 13.77 47.49
N SER A 361 17.18 13.71 48.77
CA SER A 361 17.91 12.88 49.74
C SER A 361 17.77 11.39 49.40
N ASP A 362 18.68 10.55 49.90
CA ASP A 362 18.64 9.11 49.63
C ASP A 362 17.34 8.44 50.10
N VAL A 363 16.74 8.94 51.18
CA VAL A 363 15.45 8.46 51.70
C VAL A 363 14.32 8.78 50.72
N GLU A 364 14.31 9.99 50.17
CA GLU A 364 13.31 10.44 49.20
C GLU A 364 13.49 9.72 47.85
N LYS A 365 14.73 9.53 47.38
CA LYS A 365 15.03 8.75 46.17
C LYS A 365 14.50 7.32 46.29
N LYS A 366 14.73 6.66 47.43
CA LYS A 366 14.20 5.30 47.71
C LYS A 366 12.68 5.28 47.72
N LYS A 367 12.03 6.28 48.32
CA LYS A 367 10.57 6.38 48.34
C LYS A 367 10.01 6.52 46.92
N PHE A 368 10.58 7.43 46.13
CA PHE A 368 10.21 7.63 44.73
C PHE A 368 10.34 6.34 43.92
N LEU A 369 11.51 5.67 43.96
CA LEU A 369 11.73 4.44 43.20
C LEU A 369 10.80 3.31 43.65
N LYS A 370 10.50 3.18 44.95
CA LYS A 370 9.55 2.18 45.46
C LYS A 370 8.15 2.35 44.84
N GLU A 371 7.72 3.58 44.59
CA GLU A 371 6.43 3.89 43.97
C GLU A 371 6.46 3.73 42.44
N GLU A 372 7.55 4.14 41.81
CA GLU A 372 7.61 4.39 40.36
C GLU A 372 8.33 3.30 39.54
N GLU A 373 9.32 2.60 40.12
CA GLU A 373 10.23 1.70 39.40
C GLU A 373 9.48 0.64 38.57
N LEU A 374 8.54 -0.09 39.20
CA LEU A 374 7.79 -1.13 38.49
C LEU A 374 6.96 -0.56 37.34
N LYS A 375 6.38 0.63 37.52
CA LYS A 375 5.62 1.32 36.47
C LYS A 375 6.54 1.67 35.31
N ILE A 376 7.70 2.26 35.58
CA ILE A 376 8.71 2.62 34.58
C ILE A 376 9.16 1.37 33.81
N ARG A 377 9.61 0.34 34.52
CA ARG A 377 10.11 -0.91 33.93
C ARG A 377 9.08 -1.61 33.04
N HIS A 378 7.81 -1.69 33.48
CA HIS A 378 6.74 -2.25 32.65
C HIS A 378 6.54 -1.44 31.36
N CYS A 379 6.52 -0.10 31.45
CA CYS A 379 6.36 0.76 30.29
C CYS A 379 7.52 0.60 29.29
N ILE A 380 8.76 0.50 29.77
CA ILE A 380 9.94 0.25 28.93
C ILE A 380 9.81 -1.10 28.19
N GLY A 381 9.44 -2.19 28.88
CA GLY A 381 9.34 -3.51 28.27
C GLY A 381 8.26 -3.64 27.19
N GLU A 382 7.15 -2.90 27.35
CA GLU A 382 6.06 -2.90 26.38
C GLU A 382 6.32 -1.97 25.18
N ALA A 383 7.11 -0.92 25.36
CA ALA A 383 7.25 0.12 24.35
C ALA A 383 7.92 -0.30 23.04
N VAL A 384 7.65 0.50 22.02
CA VAL A 384 8.47 0.60 20.81
C VAL A 384 9.66 1.53 21.11
N PRO A 385 10.90 1.16 20.75
CA PRO A 385 12.04 2.05 20.91
C PRO A 385 11.82 3.40 20.18
N SER A 386 12.06 4.52 20.87
CA SER A 386 11.73 5.87 20.35
C SER A 386 12.39 6.16 19.01
N LYS A 387 13.62 5.66 18.79
CA LYS A 387 14.37 5.87 17.53
C LYS A 387 13.71 5.28 16.30
N ILE A 388 12.85 4.26 16.45
CA ILE A 388 12.15 3.64 15.31
C ILE A 388 11.05 4.57 14.80
N PHE A 389 10.18 5.04 15.69
CA PHE A 389 9.11 5.97 15.33
C PHE A 389 9.64 7.37 15.00
N GLU A 390 10.74 7.80 15.60
CA GLU A 390 11.42 9.05 15.22
C GLU A 390 11.89 9.02 13.75
N GLN A 391 12.51 7.93 13.30
CA GLN A 391 12.91 7.79 11.90
C GLN A 391 11.71 7.75 10.95
N ILE A 392 10.65 7.03 11.31
CA ILE A 392 9.43 6.98 10.49
C ILE A 392 8.81 8.38 10.41
N ALA A 393 8.69 9.10 11.52
CA ALA A 393 8.18 10.47 11.55
C ALA A 393 9.03 11.42 10.70
N LEU A 394 10.36 11.30 10.76
CA LEU A 394 11.28 12.09 9.93
C LEU A 394 11.06 11.81 8.44
N ASN A 395 10.95 10.55 8.05
CA ASN A 395 10.71 10.16 6.67
C ASN A 395 9.34 10.68 6.18
N ILE A 396 8.29 10.55 6.99
CA ILE A 396 6.95 11.10 6.69
C ILE A 396 7.03 12.60 6.47
N LYS A 397 7.68 13.33 7.39
CA LYS A 397 7.85 14.77 7.29
C LYS A 397 8.58 15.18 6.02
N GLN A 398 9.65 14.47 5.67
CA GLN A 398 10.41 14.72 4.44
C GLN A 398 9.55 14.52 3.19
N VAL A 399 8.78 13.43 3.14
CA VAL A 399 7.95 13.10 1.99
C VAL A 399 6.78 14.09 1.86
N LEU A 400 6.03 14.34 2.93
CA LEU A 400 4.86 15.23 2.91
C LEU A 400 5.22 16.70 2.72
N ASN A 401 6.38 17.15 3.21
CA ASN A 401 6.83 18.53 3.04
C ASN A 401 7.72 18.74 1.80
N SER A 402 8.12 17.67 1.11
CA SER A 402 8.92 17.82 -0.12
C SER A 402 8.10 18.56 -1.17
N LYS A 403 8.66 19.66 -1.71
CA LYS A 403 8.10 20.28 -2.93
C LYS A 403 8.23 19.26 -4.06
N SER A 404 7.15 18.56 -4.38
CA SER A 404 7.04 17.83 -5.63
C SER A 404 6.94 18.84 -6.77
N PHE A 405 7.83 18.77 -7.75
CA PHE A 405 7.66 19.58 -8.95
C PHE A 405 6.35 19.18 -9.65
N SER A 406 5.52 20.16 -9.94
CA SER A 406 4.36 19.99 -10.80
C SER A 406 4.81 19.65 -12.22
N ILE A 407 3.93 19.00 -12.99
CA ILE A 407 4.21 18.67 -14.39
C ILE A 407 4.55 19.94 -15.19
N ASN A 408 3.92 21.08 -14.87
CA ASN A 408 4.20 22.35 -15.54
C ASN A 408 5.60 22.88 -15.22
N GLU A 409 6.04 22.80 -13.96
CA GLU A 409 7.40 23.16 -13.58
C GLU A 409 8.43 22.26 -14.26
N ILE A 410 8.15 20.95 -14.34
CA ILE A 410 9.04 20.01 -15.05
C ILE A 410 9.09 20.32 -16.55
N ASN A 411 7.94 20.58 -17.19
CA ASN A 411 7.90 20.96 -18.61
C ASN A 411 8.66 22.25 -18.87
N ARG A 412 8.54 23.24 -17.97
CA ARG A 412 9.31 24.48 -18.03
C ARG A 412 10.81 24.22 -17.93
N LEU A 413 11.25 23.37 -16.99
CA LEU A 413 12.66 22.96 -16.89
C LEU A 413 13.16 22.28 -18.16
N ILE A 414 12.33 21.41 -18.76
CA ILE A 414 12.65 20.72 -20.01
C ILE A 414 12.83 21.72 -21.15
N GLU A 415 11.99 22.74 -21.24
CA GLU A 415 12.05 23.78 -22.26
C GLU A 415 13.24 24.72 -22.04
N GLU A 416 13.42 25.25 -20.82
CA GLU A 416 14.51 26.17 -20.48
C GLU A 416 15.91 25.55 -20.68
N ASN A 417 16.03 24.23 -20.52
CA ASN A 417 17.31 23.51 -20.67
C ASN A 417 17.38 22.70 -21.98
N ASN A 418 16.42 22.85 -22.90
CA ASN A 418 16.35 22.11 -24.17
C ASN A 418 16.48 20.58 -24.01
N LEU A 419 15.90 20.00 -22.95
CA LEU A 419 16.04 18.58 -22.60
C LEU A 419 15.27 17.63 -23.54
N SER A 420 14.61 18.16 -24.57
CA SER A 420 14.12 17.34 -25.68
C SER A 420 15.27 16.82 -26.55
N ASP A 421 16.44 17.48 -26.51
CA ASP A 421 17.66 16.95 -27.10
C ASP A 421 18.26 15.83 -26.23
N LYS A 422 18.68 14.73 -26.88
CA LYS A 422 19.18 13.53 -26.21
C LYS A 422 20.49 13.75 -25.48
N ALA A 423 21.42 14.50 -26.06
CA ALA A 423 22.73 14.74 -25.47
C ALA A 423 22.60 15.67 -24.25
N LEU A 424 21.81 16.75 -24.40
CA LEU A 424 21.55 17.71 -23.31
C LEU A 424 20.81 17.05 -22.14
N LEU A 425 19.83 16.19 -22.39
CA LEU A 425 19.16 15.43 -21.33
C LEU A 425 20.14 14.53 -20.56
N LYS A 426 20.97 13.76 -21.27
CA LYS A 426 21.96 12.88 -20.63
C LYS A 426 22.92 13.69 -19.77
N GLU A 427 23.41 14.82 -20.28
CA GLU A 427 24.30 15.72 -19.54
C GLU A 427 23.61 16.33 -18.30
N PHE A 428 22.37 16.79 -18.44
CA PHE A 428 21.58 17.36 -17.34
C PHE A 428 21.36 16.34 -16.23
N LEU A 429 20.96 15.11 -16.58
CA LEU A 429 20.75 14.03 -15.60
C LEU A 429 22.07 13.62 -14.93
N LEU A 430 23.18 13.58 -15.67
CA LEU A 430 24.51 13.27 -15.13
C LEU A 430 25.00 14.35 -14.16
N LYS A 431 24.90 15.62 -14.53
CA LYS A 431 25.37 16.74 -13.70
C LYS A 431 24.42 17.03 -12.53
N ASN A 432 23.12 16.84 -12.72
CA ASN A 432 22.05 17.22 -11.78
C ASN A 432 22.30 18.61 -11.14
N PRO A 433 22.41 19.68 -11.96
CA PRO A 433 22.92 20.98 -11.50
C PRO A 433 22.06 21.60 -10.39
N MET A 434 20.76 21.28 -10.36
CA MET A 434 19.79 21.78 -9.39
C MET A 434 19.64 20.88 -8.15
N LYS A 435 20.45 19.82 -8.01
CA LYS A 435 20.37 18.82 -6.92
C LYS A 435 18.96 18.26 -6.74
N LEU A 436 18.29 17.97 -7.86
CA LEU A 436 16.95 17.41 -7.88
C LEU A 436 16.93 16.02 -7.23
N ASN A 437 15.82 15.70 -6.59
CA ASN A 437 15.58 14.35 -6.07
C ASN A 437 15.36 13.35 -7.22
N THR A 438 15.48 12.06 -6.90
CA THR A 438 15.34 10.98 -7.88
C THR A 438 14.01 11.03 -8.63
N ASN A 439 12.89 11.23 -7.94
CA ASN A 439 11.58 11.26 -8.58
C ASN A 439 11.46 12.39 -9.61
N ALA A 440 12.03 13.57 -9.34
CA ALA A 440 12.10 14.66 -10.30
C ALA A 440 12.96 14.31 -11.52
N LEU A 441 14.10 13.64 -11.33
CA LEU A 441 14.96 13.19 -12.44
C LEU A 441 14.26 12.18 -13.34
N TYR A 442 13.56 11.19 -12.76
CA TYR A 442 12.77 10.23 -13.51
C TYR A 442 11.64 10.91 -14.30
N ASN A 443 10.92 11.84 -13.67
CA ASN A 443 9.87 12.60 -14.36
C ASN A 443 10.43 13.44 -15.52
N ILE A 444 11.58 14.10 -15.34
CA ILE A 444 12.24 14.87 -16.40
C ILE A 444 12.62 13.96 -17.57
N ALA A 445 13.27 12.84 -17.29
CA ALA A 445 13.70 11.88 -18.30
C ALA A 445 12.51 11.38 -19.14
N GLU A 446 11.42 11.04 -18.47
CA GLU A 446 10.22 10.48 -19.10
C GLU A 446 9.46 11.52 -19.94
N LEU A 447 9.17 12.70 -19.36
CA LEU A 447 8.45 13.77 -20.07
C LEU A 447 9.25 14.29 -21.27
N SER A 448 10.57 14.27 -21.18
CA SER A 448 11.45 14.60 -22.30
C SER A 448 11.37 13.56 -23.42
N ASN A 449 11.19 12.28 -23.10
CA ASN A 449 11.02 11.20 -24.08
C ASN A 449 9.62 11.21 -24.73
N LEU A 450 8.56 11.50 -23.97
CA LEU A 450 7.18 11.55 -24.48
C LEU A 450 6.97 12.61 -25.59
N LYS A 451 7.70 13.74 -25.54
CA LYS A 451 7.68 14.74 -26.61
C LYS A 451 8.31 14.22 -27.93
N ARG A 452 9.04 13.09 -27.91
CA ARG A 452 9.84 12.57 -29.04
C ARG A 452 9.25 11.36 -29.74
N THR A 453 8.40 10.56 -29.10
CA THR A 453 8.00 9.25 -29.64
C THR A 453 6.49 9.12 -29.87
N GLU A 454 6.10 8.64 -31.06
CA GLU A 454 4.74 8.10 -31.33
C GLU A 454 4.46 6.80 -30.55
N THR A 455 5.47 6.19 -29.92
CA THR A 455 5.31 5.01 -29.07
C THR A 455 4.64 5.40 -27.77
N LYS A 456 3.39 4.95 -27.60
CA LYS A 456 2.53 5.14 -26.42
C LYS A 456 3.03 4.39 -25.17
N ALA A 457 4.30 4.56 -24.80
CA ALA A 457 4.81 4.16 -23.49
C ALA A 457 4.38 5.23 -22.48
N TYR A 458 3.86 4.83 -21.32
CA TYR A 458 3.30 5.76 -20.33
C TYR A 458 4.07 5.67 -19.01
N PHE A 459 4.31 6.84 -18.40
CA PHE A 459 4.98 6.97 -17.12
C PHE A 459 4.27 6.25 -15.98
N THR A 460 4.82 5.14 -15.48
CA THR A 460 4.25 4.46 -14.31
C THR A 460 4.76 5.10 -13.02
N ARG A 461 3.87 5.78 -12.29
CA ARG A 461 4.21 6.43 -11.02
C ARG A 461 4.66 5.45 -9.94
N GLU A 462 5.47 5.92 -9.00
CA GLU A 462 6.02 5.11 -7.90
C GLU A 462 4.94 4.40 -7.06
N ASP A 463 3.81 5.06 -6.80
CA ASP A 463 2.68 4.49 -6.05
C ASP A 463 2.01 3.31 -6.77
N ILE A 464 1.97 3.34 -8.10
CA ILE A 464 1.41 2.28 -8.95
C ILE A 464 2.41 1.14 -9.10
N VAL A 465 3.69 1.47 -9.31
CA VAL A 465 4.78 0.47 -9.33
C VAL A 465 4.81 -0.28 -8.00
N PHE A 466 4.76 0.43 -6.86
CA PHE A 466 4.71 -0.20 -5.54
C PHE A 466 3.53 -1.18 -5.44
N ASN A 467 2.34 -0.75 -5.89
CA ASN A 467 1.14 -1.58 -5.84
C ASN A 467 1.34 -2.90 -6.60
N VAL A 468 1.92 -2.88 -7.80
CA VAL A 468 2.26 -4.09 -8.58
C VAL A 468 3.34 -4.91 -7.87
N VAL A 469 4.47 -4.29 -7.54
CA VAL A 469 5.67 -4.97 -7.02
C VAL A 469 5.42 -5.63 -5.66
N ASN A 470 4.62 -5.01 -4.80
CA ASN A 470 4.29 -5.54 -3.48
C ASN A 470 3.43 -6.82 -3.55
N LYS A 471 2.76 -7.08 -4.67
CA LYS A 471 1.93 -8.27 -4.91
C LYS A 471 2.70 -9.42 -5.55
N LEU A 472 3.92 -9.19 -6.01
CA LEU A 472 4.74 -10.20 -6.65
C LEU A 472 5.14 -11.31 -5.67
N PRO A 473 5.44 -12.53 -6.15
CA PRO A 473 5.89 -13.63 -5.30
C PRO A 473 7.13 -13.27 -4.47
N GLU A 474 7.20 -13.76 -3.24
CA GLU A 474 8.36 -13.56 -2.34
C GLU A 474 9.56 -14.44 -2.67
N PHE A 475 9.34 -15.50 -3.47
CA PHE A 475 10.33 -16.52 -3.82
C PHE A 475 11.07 -17.12 -2.60
N LYS A 476 10.32 -17.41 -1.52
CA LYS A 476 10.87 -17.99 -0.29
C LYS A 476 11.70 -19.25 -0.58
N GLY A 477 12.90 -19.30 -0.02
CA GLY A 477 13.82 -20.44 -0.16
C GLY A 477 14.65 -20.45 -1.46
N LYS A 478 14.39 -19.54 -2.42
CA LYS A 478 15.27 -19.40 -3.59
C LYS A 478 16.47 -18.54 -3.27
N ARG A 479 17.66 -19.04 -3.59
CA ARG A 479 18.93 -18.30 -3.51
C ARG A 479 19.16 -17.43 -4.75
N VAL A 480 18.71 -17.91 -5.91
CA VAL A 480 18.86 -17.21 -7.19
C VAL A 480 17.50 -17.06 -7.85
N ILE A 481 17.20 -15.86 -8.35
CA ILE A 481 16.02 -15.62 -9.20
C ILE A 481 16.41 -14.87 -10.46
N LYS A 482 15.65 -15.10 -11.53
CA LYS A 482 15.78 -14.42 -12.82
C LYS A 482 14.53 -13.58 -13.09
N ILE A 483 14.73 -12.28 -13.24
CA ILE A 483 13.69 -11.29 -13.50
C ILE A 483 13.93 -10.67 -14.87
N LEU A 484 12.85 -10.46 -15.62
CA LEU A 484 12.86 -9.72 -16.89
C LEU A 484 11.88 -8.54 -16.83
N GLU A 485 12.35 -7.35 -17.19
CA GLU A 485 11.50 -6.22 -17.51
C GLU A 485 11.57 -5.92 -19.02
N PRO A 486 10.51 -6.26 -19.78
CA PRO A 486 10.43 -5.95 -21.19
C PRO A 486 9.93 -4.52 -21.41
N SER A 487 10.47 -3.83 -22.42
CA SER A 487 10.16 -2.41 -22.68
C SER A 487 10.42 -1.54 -21.44
N VAL A 488 11.63 -1.68 -20.87
CA VAL A 488 12.00 -1.07 -19.58
C VAL A 488 11.91 0.46 -19.57
N GLY A 489 12.05 1.12 -20.72
CA GLY A 489 12.16 2.57 -20.81
C GLY A 489 13.27 3.09 -19.91
N ILE A 490 12.91 3.98 -18.98
CA ILE A 490 13.84 4.54 -17.98
C ILE A 490 13.90 3.74 -16.66
N GLY A 491 13.26 2.56 -16.60
CA GLY A 491 13.28 1.61 -15.49
C GLY A 491 12.56 2.08 -14.23
N ASN A 492 11.29 2.47 -14.38
CA ASN A 492 10.43 2.89 -13.26
C ASN A 492 10.19 1.76 -12.23
N PHE A 493 10.24 0.49 -12.64
CA PHE A 493 10.04 -0.66 -11.74
C PHE A 493 11.28 -1.00 -10.90
N LEU A 494 12.49 -0.72 -11.41
CA LEU A 494 13.76 -1.14 -10.84
C LEU A 494 13.94 -0.75 -9.37
N PRO A 495 13.70 0.51 -8.95
CA PRO A 495 13.89 0.91 -7.55
C PRO A 495 13.05 0.08 -6.57
N GLN A 496 11.80 -0.25 -6.96
CA GLN A 496 10.89 -1.03 -6.13
C GLN A 496 11.23 -2.52 -6.16
N LEU A 497 11.69 -3.05 -7.30
CA LEU A 497 12.19 -4.43 -7.42
C LEU A 497 13.44 -4.65 -6.54
N PHE A 498 14.35 -3.68 -6.51
CA PHE A 498 15.51 -3.70 -5.62
C PHE A 498 15.11 -3.83 -4.16
N LYS A 499 14.08 -3.09 -3.73
CA LYS A 499 13.55 -3.17 -2.35
C LYS A 499 12.80 -4.46 -2.07
N ARG A 500 12.08 -5.00 -3.06
CA ARG A 500 11.31 -6.23 -2.92
C ARG A 500 12.19 -7.47 -2.79
N TYR A 501 13.33 -7.50 -3.48
CA TYR A 501 14.21 -8.67 -3.56
C TYR A 501 15.61 -8.44 -2.98
N GLU A 502 15.78 -7.44 -2.10
CA GLU A 502 17.05 -7.20 -1.38
C GLU A 502 17.45 -8.37 -0.46
N HIS A 503 16.50 -9.23 -0.08
CA HIS A 503 16.73 -10.41 0.75
C HIS A 503 17.16 -11.66 -0.03
N ILE A 504 17.10 -11.63 -1.36
CA ILE A 504 17.51 -12.75 -2.21
C ILE A 504 19.03 -12.67 -2.46
N GLU A 505 19.73 -13.79 -2.35
CA GLU A 505 21.20 -13.81 -2.43
C GLU A 505 21.74 -13.35 -3.79
N ASN A 506 21.11 -13.78 -4.89
CA ASN A 506 21.46 -13.34 -6.25
C ASN A 506 20.22 -13.10 -7.10
N VAL A 507 20.14 -11.93 -7.73
CA VAL A 507 19.05 -11.55 -8.65
C VAL A 507 19.67 -11.21 -10.00
N LEU A 508 19.38 -12.03 -11.00
CA LEU A 508 19.71 -11.74 -12.40
C LEU A 508 18.55 -10.94 -12.98
N LEU A 509 18.79 -9.68 -13.33
CA LEU A 509 17.79 -8.78 -13.88
C LEU A 509 18.15 -8.44 -15.33
N ASP A 510 17.37 -8.97 -16.27
CA ASP A 510 17.47 -8.59 -17.67
C ASP A 510 16.49 -7.44 -17.93
N VAL A 511 16.99 -6.37 -18.54
CA VAL A 511 16.18 -5.24 -18.98
C VAL A 511 16.31 -5.09 -20.49
N ILE A 512 15.16 -5.10 -21.18
CA ILE A 512 15.11 -5.05 -22.65
C ILE A 512 14.40 -3.78 -23.08
N ASP A 513 15.03 -3.02 -23.97
CA ASP A 513 14.36 -1.94 -24.70
C ASP A 513 14.83 -1.89 -26.15
N ILE A 514 13.91 -1.56 -27.06
CA ILE A 514 14.23 -1.37 -28.48
C ILE A 514 14.95 -0.04 -28.71
N ASP A 515 14.72 0.96 -27.85
CA ASP A 515 15.42 2.25 -27.91
C ASP A 515 16.68 2.25 -27.04
N SER A 516 17.84 2.27 -27.70
CA SER A 516 19.14 2.35 -27.04
C SER A 516 19.28 3.59 -26.14
N ASN A 517 18.62 4.70 -26.48
CA ASN A 517 18.70 5.93 -25.68
C ASN A 517 18.01 5.79 -24.34
N SER A 518 16.89 5.08 -24.30
CA SER A 518 16.18 4.78 -23.05
C SER A 518 17.06 3.95 -22.11
N LEU A 519 17.80 2.96 -22.64
CA LEU A 519 18.76 2.17 -21.86
C LEU A 519 19.94 3.01 -21.34
N GLU A 520 20.48 3.93 -22.16
CA GLU A 520 21.55 4.83 -21.70
C GLU A 520 21.08 5.79 -20.60
N ILE A 521 19.87 6.35 -20.74
CA ILE A 521 19.24 7.18 -19.71
C ILE A 521 19.02 6.38 -18.43
N LEU A 522 18.52 5.15 -18.55
CA LEU A 522 18.37 4.25 -17.42
C LEU A 522 19.72 4.02 -16.71
N GLN A 523 20.79 3.74 -17.44
CA GLN A 523 22.12 3.58 -16.83
C GLN A 523 22.58 4.84 -16.07
N ILE A 524 22.27 6.03 -16.58
CA ILE A 524 22.54 7.31 -15.89
C ILE A 524 21.72 7.41 -14.59
N LEU A 525 20.42 7.10 -14.63
CA LEU A 525 19.53 7.15 -13.47
C LEU A 525 19.92 6.12 -12.41
N LEU A 526 20.36 4.93 -12.80
CA LEU A 526 20.84 3.90 -11.88
C LEU A 526 22.09 4.35 -11.11
N LYS A 527 22.95 5.18 -11.68
CA LYS A 527 24.08 5.81 -10.96
C LYS A 527 23.62 6.81 -9.89
N LYS A 528 22.37 7.27 -9.93
CA LYS A 528 21.78 8.21 -8.95
C LYS A 528 21.09 7.51 -7.78
N ILE A 529 20.96 6.19 -7.82
CA ILE A 529 20.33 5.42 -6.75
C ILE A 529 21.26 4.30 -6.26
N LYS A 530 20.97 3.76 -5.07
CA LYS A 530 21.72 2.64 -4.51
C LYS A 530 21.19 1.32 -5.06
N VAL A 531 21.85 0.78 -6.08
CA VAL A 531 21.60 -0.58 -6.58
C VAL A 531 22.16 -1.59 -5.56
N PRO A 532 21.35 -2.56 -5.09
CA PRO A 532 21.83 -3.60 -4.18
C PRO A 532 22.89 -4.51 -4.83
N LYS A 533 23.89 -4.94 -4.06
CA LYS A 533 25.02 -5.75 -4.56
C LYS A 533 24.62 -7.13 -5.09
N ASN A 534 23.47 -7.65 -4.65
CA ASN A 534 22.94 -8.93 -5.09
C ASN A 534 22.28 -8.86 -6.48
N PHE A 535 22.11 -7.67 -7.07
CA PHE A 535 21.56 -7.52 -8.41
C PHE A 535 22.67 -7.47 -9.46
N ILE A 536 22.53 -8.32 -10.48
CA ILE A 536 23.31 -8.29 -11.71
C ILE A 536 22.36 -7.86 -12.82
N ILE A 537 22.59 -6.69 -13.40
CA ILE A 537 21.70 -6.09 -14.40
C ILE A 537 22.31 -6.25 -15.79
N ASN A 538 21.60 -6.91 -16.71
CA ASN A 538 21.98 -7.02 -18.11
C ASN A 538 21.11 -6.10 -18.95
N PHE A 539 21.75 -5.18 -19.68
CA PHE A 539 21.07 -4.27 -20.61
C PHE A 539 21.07 -4.89 -22.00
N ILE A 540 19.89 -5.05 -22.58
CA ILE A 540 19.70 -5.70 -23.87
C ILE A 540 18.97 -4.71 -24.78
N ASN A 541 19.64 -4.25 -25.84
CA ASN A 541 19.01 -3.45 -26.87
C ASN A 541 18.50 -4.35 -27.99
N ASP A 542 17.23 -4.73 -27.92
CA ASP A 542 16.60 -5.64 -28.89
C ASP A 542 15.07 -5.46 -28.88
N ASP A 543 14.40 -5.95 -29.92
CA ASP A 543 12.94 -6.06 -29.96
C ASP A 543 12.52 -7.25 -29.09
N PHE A 544 11.93 -6.96 -27.92
CA PHE A 544 11.45 -8.00 -27.00
C PHE A 544 10.61 -9.08 -27.69
N LEU A 545 9.78 -8.75 -28.70
CA LEU A 545 8.91 -9.73 -29.34
C LEU A 545 9.67 -10.68 -30.28
N LEU A 546 10.81 -10.27 -30.84
CA LEU A 546 11.66 -11.09 -31.71
C LEU A 546 12.87 -11.68 -31.00
N TRP A 547 13.28 -11.08 -29.89
CA TRP A 547 14.42 -11.50 -29.09
C TRP A 547 14.28 -12.92 -28.55
N THR A 548 15.35 -13.72 -28.58
CA THR A 548 15.33 -15.09 -28.07
C THR A 548 15.85 -15.15 -26.64
N ASN A 549 15.04 -15.70 -25.73
CA ASN A 549 15.44 -15.84 -24.34
C ASN A 549 16.46 -16.97 -24.13
N LYS A 550 17.47 -16.72 -23.30
CA LYS A 550 18.50 -17.71 -22.96
C LYS A 550 18.02 -18.79 -21.99
N TYR A 551 17.01 -18.47 -21.20
CA TYR A 551 16.48 -19.33 -20.14
C TYR A 551 15.04 -18.96 -19.80
N GLN A 552 14.37 -19.83 -19.04
CA GLN A 552 13.08 -19.51 -18.42
C GLN A 552 13.27 -18.56 -17.23
N TYR A 553 12.45 -17.51 -17.16
CA TYR A 553 12.45 -16.52 -16.08
C TYR A 553 11.58 -16.96 -14.91
N ASP A 554 11.93 -16.54 -13.71
CA ASP A 554 11.05 -16.70 -12.54
C ASP A 554 9.95 -15.64 -12.52
N LEU A 555 10.23 -14.46 -13.07
CA LEU A 555 9.32 -13.33 -13.12
C LEU A 555 9.53 -12.49 -14.39
N VAL A 556 8.42 -12.15 -15.06
CA VAL A 556 8.34 -11.00 -15.98
C VAL A 556 7.41 -9.95 -15.38
N VAL A 557 7.88 -8.71 -15.32
CA VAL A 557 7.11 -7.58 -14.76
C VAL A 557 7.36 -6.30 -15.55
N GLY A 558 6.35 -5.45 -15.71
CA GLY A 558 6.55 -4.15 -16.36
C GLY A 558 5.29 -3.50 -16.91
N ASN A 559 5.49 -2.49 -17.76
CA ASN A 559 4.44 -1.76 -18.46
C ASN A 559 4.67 -1.82 -19.99
N PRO A 560 4.13 -2.83 -20.71
CA PRO A 560 4.32 -2.96 -22.15
C PRO A 560 3.70 -1.79 -22.93
N PRO A 561 4.14 -1.55 -24.18
CA PRO A 561 3.59 -0.49 -25.02
C PRO A 561 2.13 -0.76 -25.44
N PHE A 562 1.27 0.27 -25.37
CA PHE A 562 -0.17 0.15 -25.69
C PHE A 562 -0.49 0.42 -27.17
N GLY A 563 0.53 0.57 -28.02
CA GLY A 563 0.39 0.87 -29.45
C GLY A 563 -0.16 -0.30 -30.27
N LYS A 564 -0.62 0.01 -31.49
CA LYS A 564 -0.95 -0.97 -32.52
C LYS A 564 0.07 -0.92 -33.65
N VAL A 565 0.44 -2.07 -34.19
CA VAL A 565 1.25 -2.14 -35.43
C VAL A 565 0.29 -2.05 -36.61
N VAL A 566 0.30 -0.91 -37.31
CA VAL A 566 -0.61 -0.64 -38.45
C VAL A 566 0.15 -0.49 -39.76
N LYS A 567 1.28 0.22 -39.75
CA LYS A 567 2.00 0.62 -40.97
C LYS A 567 3.00 -0.45 -41.48
N ASN A 568 3.42 -1.39 -40.63
CA ASN A 568 4.44 -2.39 -40.97
C ASN A 568 3.84 -3.81 -40.94
N ARG A 569 3.42 -4.30 -42.11
CA ARG A 569 2.77 -5.62 -42.25
C ARG A 569 3.75 -6.77 -41.97
N ASP A 570 4.95 -6.72 -42.53
CA ASP A 570 5.96 -7.78 -42.33
C ASP A 570 6.32 -7.96 -40.85
N LEU A 571 6.46 -6.87 -40.10
CA LEU A 571 6.72 -6.93 -38.67
C LEU A 571 5.52 -7.48 -37.89
N LEU A 572 4.31 -7.05 -38.25
CA LEU A 572 3.08 -7.58 -37.65
C LEU A 572 2.94 -9.09 -37.89
N ASP A 573 3.26 -9.57 -39.10
CA ASP A 573 3.22 -10.99 -39.44
C ASP A 573 4.23 -11.79 -38.63
N LYS A 574 5.45 -11.25 -38.42
CA LYS A 574 6.44 -11.85 -37.51
C LYS A 574 5.94 -11.94 -36.07
N TYR A 575 5.32 -10.89 -35.54
CA TYR A 575 4.74 -10.91 -34.19
C TYR A 575 3.59 -11.90 -34.10
N LYS A 576 2.73 -11.96 -35.13
CA LYS A 576 1.61 -12.90 -35.18
C LYS A 576 2.07 -14.33 -35.32
N LEU A 577 3.19 -14.63 -35.98
CA LEU A 577 3.65 -16.00 -36.22
C LEU A 577 3.72 -16.81 -34.91
N ASN A 578 4.23 -16.19 -33.84
CA ASN A 578 4.40 -16.81 -32.53
C ASN A 578 3.26 -16.53 -31.54
N SER A 579 2.21 -15.79 -31.92
CA SER A 579 1.06 -15.52 -31.04
C SER A 579 -0.08 -16.54 -31.22
N TYR A 580 -0.83 -16.79 -30.16
CA TYR A 580 -2.12 -17.47 -30.17
C TYR A 580 -3.20 -16.54 -30.74
N ASN A 581 -3.27 -15.28 -30.28
CA ASN A 581 -4.22 -14.31 -30.83
C ASN A 581 -3.71 -13.77 -32.18
N LYS A 582 -4.30 -14.25 -33.28
CA LYS A 582 -3.98 -13.77 -34.65
C LYS A 582 -4.83 -12.56 -35.08
N LYS A 583 -5.90 -12.27 -34.34
CA LYS A 583 -6.89 -11.22 -34.67
C LYS A 583 -6.46 -9.83 -34.19
N THR A 584 -5.60 -9.74 -33.19
CA THR A 584 -5.11 -8.47 -32.64
C THR A 584 -3.92 -7.90 -33.42
N ASN A 585 -3.81 -6.57 -33.41
CA ASN A 585 -2.59 -5.85 -33.82
C ASN A 585 -1.97 -5.05 -32.66
N ASN A 586 -2.44 -5.25 -31.43
CA ASN A 586 -1.96 -4.51 -30.24
C ASN A 586 -0.69 -5.15 -29.67
N LEU A 587 0.32 -4.32 -29.44
CA LEU A 587 1.62 -4.75 -28.90
C LEU A 587 1.48 -5.39 -27.53
N PHE A 588 0.75 -4.76 -26.59
CA PHE A 588 0.62 -5.31 -25.22
C PHE A 588 0.06 -6.74 -25.20
N SER A 589 -0.78 -7.12 -26.16
CA SER A 589 -1.30 -8.49 -26.28
C SER A 589 -0.19 -9.48 -26.62
N PHE A 590 0.68 -9.15 -27.58
CA PHE A 590 1.84 -9.98 -27.93
C PHE A 590 2.85 -10.05 -26.77
N PHE A 591 3.01 -8.96 -26.02
CA PHE A 591 3.87 -8.93 -24.83
C PHE A 591 3.34 -9.88 -23.75
N ILE A 592 2.04 -9.88 -23.46
CA ILE A 592 1.43 -10.83 -22.52
C ILE A 592 1.77 -12.26 -22.93
N GLU A 593 1.48 -12.63 -24.18
CA GLU A 593 1.63 -14.01 -24.63
C GLU A 593 3.08 -14.49 -24.60
N LYS A 594 4.03 -13.65 -25.07
CA LYS A 594 5.45 -13.98 -25.00
C LYS A 594 5.90 -14.13 -23.54
N SER A 595 5.52 -13.19 -22.68
CA SER A 595 5.86 -13.22 -21.25
C SER A 595 5.36 -14.50 -20.58
N SER A 596 4.12 -14.92 -20.88
CA SER A 596 3.53 -16.14 -20.33
C SER A 596 4.25 -17.42 -20.76
N LYS A 597 4.86 -17.43 -21.95
CA LYS A 597 5.65 -18.57 -22.45
C LYS A 597 7.02 -18.68 -21.78
N ILE A 598 7.66 -17.55 -21.49
CA ILE A 598 9.07 -17.52 -21.06
C ILE A 598 9.25 -17.38 -19.55
N ALA A 599 8.20 -17.10 -18.78
CA ALA A 599 8.30 -16.83 -17.35
C ALA A 599 7.30 -17.63 -16.53
N LYS A 600 7.70 -18.00 -15.32
CA LYS A 600 6.86 -18.72 -14.33
C LYS A 600 5.79 -17.83 -13.71
N ASN A 601 6.11 -16.54 -13.53
CA ASN A 601 5.19 -15.53 -13.02
C ASN A 601 5.20 -14.33 -13.97
N VAL A 602 4.03 -13.78 -14.27
CA VAL A 602 3.89 -12.59 -15.12
C VAL A 602 3.01 -11.56 -14.43
N SER A 603 3.46 -10.31 -14.38
CA SER A 603 2.65 -9.20 -13.90
C SER A 603 2.88 -7.93 -14.72
N LEU A 604 1.90 -7.57 -15.54
CA LEU A 604 1.99 -6.45 -16.47
C LEU A 604 0.87 -5.44 -16.22
N ILE A 605 1.16 -4.14 -16.41
CA ILE A 605 0.15 -3.09 -16.50
C ILE A 605 -0.30 -3.00 -17.96
N VAL A 606 -1.60 -3.14 -18.22
CA VAL A 606 -2.16 -3.22 -19.58
C VAL A 606 -3.47 -2.45 -19.69
N PRO A 607 -3.89 -2.06 -20.91
CA PRO A 607 -5.18 -1.43 -21.11
C PRO A 607 -6.34 -2.32 -20.63
N LYS A 608 -7.32 -1.69 -19.96
CA LYS A 608 -8.54 -2.36 -19.47
C LYS A 608 -9.36 -2.99 -20.58
N SER A 609 -9.16 -2.58 -21.83
CA SER A 609 -9.79 -3.23 -22.99
C SER A 609 -9.49 -4.73 -23.07
N LEU A 610 -8.38 -5.21 -22.50
CA LEU A 610 -8.07 -6.64 -22.39
C LEU A 610 -9.25 -7.46 -21.86
N ILE A 611 -9.94 -6.95 -20.82
CA ILE A 611 -10.97 -7.71 -20.11
C ILE A 611 -12.35 -7.63 -20.75
N ASN A 612 -12.57 -6.75 -21.76
CA ASN A 612 -13.90 -6.49 -22.31
C ASN A 612 -13.99 -6.55 -23.84
N SER A 613 -12.92 -6.19 -24.57
CA SER A 613 -13.01 -6.00 -26.02
C SER A 613 -12.98 -7.33 -26.79
N PRO A 614 -13.76 -7.47 -27.88
CA PRO A 614 -13.75 -8.64 -28.76
C PRO A 614 -12.36 -9.00 -29.30
N GLU A 615 -11.51 -8.00 -29.54
CA GLU A 615 -10.16 -8.16 -30.08
C GLU A 615 -9.26 -9.05 -29.19
N PHE A 616 -9.59 -9.19 -27.90
CA PHE A 616 -8.80 -9.93 -26.91
C PHE A 616 -9.45 -11.21 -26.40
N ASN A 617 -10.54 -11.70 -27.02
CA ASN A 617 -11.18 -12.96 -26.61
C ASN A 617 -10.17 -14.12 -26.53
N GLN A 618 -9.40 -14.32 -27.61
CA GLN A 618 -8.36 -15.37 -27.66
C GLN A 618 -7.26 -15.18 -26.60
N THR A 619 -6.90 -13.93 -26.30
CA THR A 619 -5.92 -13.64 -25.25
C THR A 619 -6.48 -13.97 -23.87
N ARG A 620 -7.77 -13.72 -23.61
CA ARG A 620 -8.44 -14.10 -22.36
C ARG A 620 -8.54 -15.61 -22.21
N GLU A 621 -8.94 -16.32 -23.26
CA GLU A 621 -8.96 -17.80 -23.28
C GLU A 621 -7.60 -18.38 -22.89
N LEU A 622 -6.51 -17.84 -23.46
CA LEU A 622 -5.16 -18.26 -23.08
C LEU A 622 -4.86 -17.96 -21.61
N LEU A 623 -5.21 -16.77 -21.11
CA LEU A 623 -4.98 -16.41 -19.70
C LEU A 623 -5.76 -17.30 -18.73
N GLU A 624 -6.95 -17.77 -19.10
CA GLU A 624 -7.77 -18.71 -18.32
C GLU A 624 -7.13 -20.10 -18.20
N THR A 625 -6.21 -20.48 -19.11
CA THR A 625 -5.46 -21.74 -19.01
C THR A 625 -4.38 -21.73 -17.91
N TYR A 626 -4.05 -20.55 -17.40
CA TYR A 626 -3.05 -20.34 -16.35
C TYR A 626 -3.70 -19.96 -15.02
N ASN A 627 -2.93 -19.98 -13.93
CA ASN A 627 -3.44 -19.52 -12.64
C ASN A 627 -3.39 -17.98 -12.53
N LEU A 628 -4.44 -17.32 -13.01
CA LEU A 628 -4.66 -15.88 -12.82
C LEU A 628 -5.13 -15.60 -11.38
N SER A 629 -4.24 -15.16 -10.51
CA SER A 629 -4.53 -15.03 -9.06
C SER A 629 -5.05 -13.66 -8.65
N ARG A 630 -4.77 -12.61 -9.44
CA ARG A 630 -5.15 -11.23 -9.11
C ARG A 630 -5.37 -10.38 -10.35
N VAL A 631 -6.35 -9.48 -10.24
CA VAL A 631 -6.53 -8.32 -11.13
C VAL A 631 -6.62 -7.05 -10.27
N THR A 632 -5.97 -5.98 -10.69
CA THR A 632 -6.10 -4.66 -10.08
C THR A 632 -6.57 -3.67 -11.13
N ASP A 633 -7.72 -3.06 -10.92
CA ASP A 633 -8.31 -2.06 -11.80
C ASP A 633 -7.96 -0.65 -11.32
N TYR A 634 -7.12 0.03 -12.08
CA TYR A 634 -6.71 1.40 -11.78
C TYR A 634 -7.68 2.45 -12.34
N GLY A 635 -8.60 2.06 -13.23
CA GLY A 635 -9.31 3.02 -14.08
C GLY A 635 -8.31 3.97 -14.76
N GLU A 636 -8.61 5.27 -14.75
CA GLU A 636 -7.72 6.33 -15.27
C GLU A 636 -6.64 6.79 -14.26
N LYS A 637 -6.57 6.20 -13.05
CA LYS A 637 -5.72 6.70 -11.96
C LYS A 637 -4.25 6.32 -12.08
N ALA A 638 -3.92 5.30 -12.90
CA ALA A 638 -2.54 4.84 -13.08
C ALA A 638 -1.63 5.91 -13.72
N PHE A 639 -2.15 6.63 -14.72
CA PHE A 639 -1.38 7.56 -15.54
C PHE A 639 -2.01 8.97 -15.49
N LYS A 640 -1.31 9.93 -14.88
CA LYS A 640 -1.84 11.30 -14.76
C LYS A 640 -1.85 11.99 -16.13
N GLY A 641 -3.00 12.55 -16.52
CA GLY A 641 -3.14 13.30 -17.78
C GLY A 641 -3.39 12.43 -19.03
N VAL A 642 -3.46 11.10 -18.86
CA VAL A 642 -3.73 10.17 -19.96
C VAL A 642 -5.14 9.60 -19.80
N LYS A 643 -5.98 9.78 -20.82
CA LYS A 643 -7.35 9.26 -20.84
C LYS A 643 -7.38 7.78 -21.25
N ILE A 644 -6.68 6.93 -20.50
CA ILE A 644 -6.69 5.48 -20.69
C ILE A 644 -6.99 4.77 -19.38
N GLU A 645 -7.90 3.80 -19.44
CA GLU A 645 -8.18 2.92 -18.32
C GLU A 645 -7.26 1.70 -18.36
N THR A 646 -6.66 1.37 -17.23
CA THR A 646 -5.68 0.27 -17.14
C THR A 646 -5.95 -0.67 -15.99
N ILE A 647 -5.46 -1.89 -16.16
CA ILE A 647 -5.43 -2.91 -15.12
C ILE A 647 -4.00 -3.43 -14.98
N SER A 648 -3.70 -4.08 -13.87
CA SER A 648 -2.62 -5.06 -13.80
C SER A 648 -3.16 -6.42 -13.42
N PHE A 649 -2.37 -7.46 -13.67
CA PHE A 649 -2.71 -8.81 -13.23
C PHE A 649 -1.48 -9.53 -12.65
N LEU A 650 -1.72 -10.65 -11.97
CA LEU A 650 -0.68 -11.59 -11.56
C LEU A 650 -1.05 -12.99 -12.04
N LEU A 651 -0.19 -13.54 -12.89
CA LEU A 651 -0.34 -14.84 -13.54
C LEU A 651 0.77 -15.78 -13.07
N ASP A 652 0.41 -16.99 -12.64
CA ASP A 652 1.34 -18.12 -12.48
C ASP A 652 1.10 -19.09 -13.64
N THR A 653 2.14 -19.31 -14.45
CA THR A 653 2.08 -20.05 -15.72
C THR A 653 2.45 -21.52 -15.57
N ILE A 654 2.95 -21.93 -14.40
CA ILE A 654 3.45 -23.28 -14.14
C ILE A 654 2.65 -24.04 -13.09
N SER A 655 1.81 -23.34 -12.31
CA SER A 655 0.97 -24.00 -11.31
C SER A 655 0.07 -25.06 -11.97
N LYS A 656 0.17 -26.30 -11.47
CA LYS A 656 -0.72 -27.39 -11.87
C LYS A 656 -2.13 -27.24 -11.30
N LYS A 657 -2.27 -26.45 -10.22
CA LYS A 657 -3.56 -26.18 -9.58
C LYS A 657 -3.98 -24.75 -9.93
N ILE A 658 -5.11 -24.61 -10.60
CA ILE A 658 -5.75 -23.32 -10.83
C ILE A 658 -6.63 -23.03 -9.62
N ASP A 659 -6.38 -21.90 -8.96
CA ASP A 659 -7.22 -21.47 -7.82
C ASP A 659 -8.63 -21.16 -8.33
N THR A 660 -9.66 -21.54 -7.56
CA THR A 660 -11.05 -21.20 -7.90
C THR A 660 -11.36 -19.73 -7.69
N GLN A 661 -10.64 -19.07 -6.77
CA GLN A 661 -10.83 -17.67 -6.45
C GLN A 661 -9.74 -16.78 -7.04
N ILE A 662 -10.12 -15.53 -7.27
CA ILE A 662 -9.26 -14.44 -7.74
C ILE A 662 -9.46 -13.21 -6.87
N VAL A 663 -8.39 -12.48 -6.61
CA VAL A 663 -8.47 -11.20 -5.90
C VAL A 663 -8.68 -10.06 -6.90
N VAL A 664 -9.74 -9.29 -6.73
CA VAL A 664 -10.02 -8.08 -7.50
C VAL A 664 -9.84 -6.87 -6.59
N GLU A 665 -8.87 -6.03 -6.90
CA GLU A 665 -8.66 -4.73 -6.26
C GLU A 665 -9.09 -3.61 -7.19
N SER A 666 -9.85 -2.65 -6.69
CA SER A 666 -10.35 -1.54 -7.48
C SER A 666 -9.94 -0.20 -6.86
N TYR A 667 -9.26 0.62 -7.66
CA TYR A 667 -9.04 2.04 -7.37
C TYR A 667 -10.27 2.88 -7.73
N ILE A 668 -11.30 2.31 -8.36
CA ILE A 668 -12.54 3.00 -8.71
C ILE A 668 -13.50 2.98 -7.53
N THR A 669 -13.69 1.80 -6.92
CA THR A 669 -14.58 1.59 -5.77
C THR A 669 -13.82 1.57 -4.43
N ASN A 670 -12.50 1.74 -4.46
CA ASN A 670 -11.61 1.67 -3.29
C ASN A 670 -11.83 0.39 -2.46
N SER A 671 -11.90 -0.76 -3.13
CA SER A 671 -12.22 -2.03 -2.49
C SER A 671 -11.29 -3.16 -2.92
N VAL A 672 -11.21 -4.18 -2.08
CA VAL A 672 -10.60 -5.48 -2.41
C VAL A 672 -11.61 -6.58 -2.13
N VAL A 673 -11.90 -7.39 -3.14
CA VAL A 673 -12.85 -8.50 -3.04
C VAL A 673 -12.23 -9.78 -3.54
N TYR A 674 -12.68 -10.90 -2.99
CA TYR A 674 -12.36 -12.23 -3.47
C TYR A 674 -13.56 -12.72 -4.25
N GLN A 675 -13.33 -13.08 -5.52
CA GLN A 675 -14.38 -13.49 -6.44
C GLN A 675 -14.11 -14.91 -6.90
N ASP A 676 -15.18 -15.66 -7.15
CA ASP A 676 -15.07 -16.95 -7.83
C ASP A 676 -14.83 -16.73 -9.33
N LYS A 677 -13.82 -17.41 -9.89
CA LYS A 677 -13.45 -17.27 -11.31
C LYS A 677 -14.55 -17.78 -12.22
N ALA A 678 -15.22 -18.89 -11.89
CA ALA A 678 -16.32 -19.41 -12.72
C ALA A 678 -17.48 -18.41 -12.76
N TYR A 679 -17.70 -17.68 -11.66
CA TYR A 679 -18.72 -16.63 -11.59
C TYR A 679 -18.37 -15.41 -12.46
N ILE A 680 -17.17 -14.84 -12.32
CA ILE A 680 -16.81 -13.60 -13.04
C ILE A 680 -16.27 -13.83 -14.47
N PHE A 681 -15.85 -15.06 -14.81
CA PHE A 681 -15.42 -15.46 -16.16
C PHE A 681 -16.46 -16.36 -16.86
N SER A 682 -17.69 -16.38 -16.35
CA SER A 682 -18.79 -17.16 -16.93
C SER A 682 -18.93 -16.90 -18.42
N LYS A 683 -19.08 -17.99 -19.20
CA LYS A 683 -19.29 -17.93 -20.66
C LYS A 683 -20.72 -17.52 -21.04
N GLU A 684 -21.60 -17.37 -20.05
CA GLU A 684 -22.93 -16.74 -20.23
C GLU A 684 -22.81 -15.28 -20.69
N PHE A 685 -21.67 -14.63 -20.40
CA PHE A 685 -21.41 -13.24 -20.77
C PHE A 685 -20.22 -13.15 -21.74
N PRO A 686 -20.18 -12.12 -22.60
CA PRO A 686 -19.20 -12.04 -23.69
C PRO A 686 -17.76 -11.76 -23.22
N TYR A 687 -17.57 -11.39 -21.95
CA TYR A 687 -16.28 -11.06 -21.38
C TYR A 687 -16.26 -11.11 -19.85
N TRP A 688 -15.07 -10.97 -19.24
CA TRP A 688 -14.89 -11.06 -17.79
C TRP A 688 -15.59 -9.91 -17.07
N LEU A 689 -16.47 -10.19 -16.11
CA LEU A 689 -17.18 -9.20 -15.31
C LEU A 689 -16.60 -9.09 -13.89
N ILE A 690 -15.47 -8.41 -13.75
CA ILE A 690 -14.75 -8.30 -12.47
C ILE A 690 -15.54 -7.57 -11.35
N TYR A 691 -16.64 -6.87 -11.70
CA TYR A 691 -17.56 -6.23 -10.75
C TYR A 691 -18.92 -6.95 -10.61
N ARG A 692 -19.11 -8.13 -11.22
CA ARG A 692 -20.35 -8.92 -11.12
C ARG A 692 -20.71 -9.15 -9.66
N ASN A 693 -21.99 -9.00 -9.34
CA ASN A 693 -22.53 -9.20 -7.99
C ASN A 693 -24.02 -9.59 -8.07
N SER A 694 -24.61 -9.89 -6.92
CA SER A 694 -26.01 -10.32 -6.84
C SER A 694 -27.01 -9.30 -7.40
N PHE A 695 -26.73 -8.00 -7.30
CA PHE A 695 -27.58 -6.97 -7.90
C PHE A 695 -27.55 -7.05 -9.43
N PHE A 696 -26.38 -7.29 -10.02
CA PHE A 696 -26.27 -7.51 -11.47
C PHE A 696 -27.08 -8.73 -11.91
N ASP A 697 -26.95 -9.86 -11.22
CA ASP A 697 -27.68 -11.10 -11.55
C ASP A 697 -29.20 -10.89 -11.46
N MET A 698 -29.68 -10.27 -10.39
CA MET A 698 -31.10 -9.94 -10.21
C MET A 698 -31.67 -9.12 -11.38
N VAL A 699 -30.88 -8.22 -11.97
CA VAL A 699 -31.32 -7.42 -13.12
C VAL A 699 -31.27 -8.24 -14.41
N VAL A 700 -30.24 -9.08 -14.60
CA VAL A 700 -30.17 -10.01 -15.75
C VAL A 700 -31.36 -10.97 -15.77
N ASP A 701 -31.77 -11.50 -14.62
CA ASP A 701 -32.88 -12.46 -14.53
C ASP A 701 -34.21 -11.88 -15.03
N LYS A 702 -34.39 -10.56 -14.92
CA LYS A 702 -35.55 -9.83 -15.42
C LYS A 702 -35.50 -9.54 -16.93
N MET A 703 -34.38 -9.78 -17.60
CA MET A 703 -34.16 -9.37 -18.98
C MET A 703 -33.89 -10.54 -19.94
N GLU A 704 -34.35 -10.39 -21.18
CA GLU A 704 -33.88 -11.16 -22.32
C GLU A 704 -32.71 -10.40 -22.98
N LEU A 705 -31.51 -10.97 -22.88
CA LEU A 705 -30.25 -10.38 -23.37
C LEU A 705 -29.88 -10.87 -24.79
N ASP A 706 -28.83 -10.29 -25.37
CA ASP A 706 -28.27 -10.66 -26.69
C ASP A 706 -29.23 -10.49 -27.90
N ILE A 707 -30.17 -9.56 -27.79
CA ILE A 707 -31.21 -9.31 -28.81
C ILE A 707 -30.81 -8.30 -29.90
N TYR A 708 -29.64 -7.67 -29.80
CA TYR A 708 -29.21 -6.62 -30.72
C TYR A 708 -27.88 -6.94 -31.42
N GLU A 709 -27.74 -6.48 -32.65
CA GLU A 709 -26.44 -6.28 -33.32
C GLU A 709 -26.07 -4.80 -33.29
N SER A 710 -24.79 -4.49 -33.06
CA SER A 710 -24.32 -3.11 -33.02
C SER A 710 -23.60 -2.71 -34.30
N PHE A 711 -23.86 -1.50 -34.76
CA PHE A 711 -23.11 -0.84 -35.80
C PHE A 711 -22.68 0.55 -35.34
N ARG A 712 -21.49 0.97 -35.79
CA ARG A 712 -20.95 2.30 -35.50
C ARG A 712 -20.10 2.76 -36.66
N ASP A 713 -20.49 3.87 -37.27
CA ASP A 713 -19.71 4.47 -38.34
C ASP A 713 -18.64 5.41 -37.79
N ARG A 714 -17.39 5.24 -38.21
CA ARG A 714 -16.27 6.11 -37.81
C ARG A 714 -15.78 7.01 -38.95
N GLN A 715 -16.42 6.91 -40.13
CA GLN A 715 -16.03 7.62 -41.34
C GLN A 715 -16.50 9.08 -41.32
N ILE A 716 -17.64 9.35 -40.67
CA ILE A 716 -18.17 10.72 -40.55
C ILE A 716 -17.29 11.52 -39.58
N THR A 717 -16.77 12.65 -40.07
CA THR A 717 -15.93 13.59 -39.32
C THR A 717 -16.42 15.01 -39.60
N LYS A 718 -15.90 16.00 -38.85
CA LYS A 718 -16.25 17.42 -39.06
C LYS A 718 -16.04 17.91 -40.50
N LYS A 719 -15.16 17.28 -41.28
CA LYS A 719 -14.91 17.65 -42.68
C LYS A 719 -16.07 17.31 -43.60
N HIS A 720 -16.93 16.37 -43.21
CA HIS A 720 -18.08 15.92 -43.99
C HIS A 720 -19.38 16.62 -43.61
N THR A 721 -19.38 17.39 -42.51
CA THR A 721 -20.62 17.93 -41.93
C THR A 721 -20.77 19.42 -42.18
N LEU A 722 -22.00 19.86 -42.46
CA LEU A 722 -22.43 21.23 -42.72
C LEU A 722 -23.28 21.79 -41.56
N SER A 723 -23.47 23.11 -41.50
CA SER A 723 -24.37 23.77 -40.55
C SER A 723 -25.86 23.61 -40.90
N SER A 724 -26.17 23.31 -42.16
CA SER A 724 -27.50 23.03 -42.70
C SER A 724 -27.36 22.05 -43.87
N GLY A 725 -28.36 21.22 -44.14
CA GLY A 725 -28.32 20.24 -45.23
C GLY A 725 -29.53 19.30 -45.19
N LYS A 726 -29.57 18.35 -46.12
CA LYS A 726 -30.70 17.43 -46.33
C LYS A 726 -30.85 16.38 -45.22
N ILE A 727 -29.75 15.77 -44.80
CA ILE A 727 -29.76 14.68 -43.82
C ILE A 727 -29.11 15.16 -42.52
N ARG A 728 -29.78 14.95 -41.39
CA ARG A 728 -29.26 15.32 -40.09
C ARG A 728 -28.26 14.28 -39.58
N VAL A 729 -27.11 14.72 -39.08
CA VAL A 729 -26.09 13.86 -38.45
C VAL A 729 -26.24 13.92 -36.94
N LEU A 730 -26.80 12.87 -36.35
CA LEU A 730 -27.03 12.72 -34.92
C LEU A 730 -25.76 12.30 -34.20
N LYS A 731 -25.48 13.00 -33.10
CA LYS A 731 -24.32 12.76 -32.23
C LYS A 731 -24.78 12.46 -30.82
N SER A 732 -23.85 12.03 -29.97
CA SER A 732 -24.13 11.52 -28.63
C SER A 732 -24.97 12.48 -27.78
N ARG A 733 -24.77 13.80 -27.90
CA ARG A 733 -25.53 14.81 -27.13
C ARG A 733 -26.99 14.95 -27.61
N ASN A 734 -27.27 14.67 -28.88
CA ASN A 734 -28.62 14.74 -29.47
C ASN A 734 -29.55 13.67 -28.91
N ILE A 735 -29.04 12.48 -28.60
CA ILE A 735 -29.88 11.38 -28.15
C ILE A 735 -30.46 11.70 -26.76
N ALA A 736 -31.76 11.53 -26.54
CA ALA A 736 -32.41 11.53 -25.22
C ALA A 736 -33.22 10.23 -25.04
N SER A 737 -33.88 10.07 -23.89
CA SER A 737 -34.77 8.93 -23.68
C SER A 737 -36.02 9.12 -24.56
N ASN A 738 -36.22 8.23 -25.54
CA ASN A 738 -37.33 8.29 -26.50
C ASN A 738 -37.46 9.63 -27.26
N ALA A 739 -36.37 10.40 -27.37
CA ALA A 739 -36.40 11.70 -28.03
C ALA A 739 -35.05 12.07 -28.63
N ILE A 740 -35.08 13.02 -29.57
CA ILE A 740 -33.91 13.70 -30.10
C ILE A 740 -33.95 15.17 -29.66
N LYS A 741 -32.81 15.67 -29.19
CA LYS A 741 -32.60 17.06 -28.77
C LYS A 741 -31.97 17.86 -29.89
N ASP A 742 -32.58 19.00 -30.16
CA ASP A 742 -32.02 20.05 -30.98
C ASP A 742 -31.06 20.88 -30.13
N ILE A 743 -29.84 21.07 -30.63
CA ILE A 743 -28.78 21.75 -29.90
C ILE A 743 -28.12 22.77 -30.82
N GLU A 744 -28.37 24.04 -30.50
CA GLU A 744 -27.80 25.18 -31.20
C GLU A 744 -26.26 25.08 -31.25
N ASN A 745 -25.67 25.38 -32.41
CA ASN A 745 -24.22 25.33 -32.66
C ASN A 745 -23.56 23.95 -32.44
N TYR A 746 -24.36 22.89 -32.30
CA TYR A 746 -23.88 21.51 -32.22
C TYR A 746 -24.49 20.66 -33.33
N ASP A 747 -25.74 20.90 -33.72
CA ASP A 747 -26.38 20.17 -34.81
C ASP A 747 -25.65 20.37 -36.13
N CYS A 748 -25.58 19.30 -36.91
CA CYS A 748 -24.88 19.29 -38.18
C CYS A 748 -25.54 18.34 -39.17
N PHE A 749 -25.31 18.59 -40.44
CA PHE A 749 -26.03 17.98 -41.55
C PHE A 749 -25.06 17.51 -42.63
N ILE A 750 -25.56 16.71 -43.57
CA ILE A 750 -24.83 16.26 -44.74
C ILE A 750 -25.79 16.12 -45.92
N ASP A 751 -25.33 16.42 -47.13
CA ASP A 751 -26.17 16.34 -48.34
C ASP A 751 -25.97 15.02 -49.10
N GLU A 752 -24.76 14.46 -49.10
CA GLU A 752 -24.41 13.23 -49.80
C GLU A 752 -23.98 12.14 -48.80
N VAL A 753 -24.73 11.04 -48.74
CA VAL A 753 -24.53 9.97 -47.74
C VAL A 753 -24.07 8.63 -48.30
N ASP A 754 -24.20 8.41 -49.62
CA ASP A 754 -24.00 7.10 -50.26
C ASP A 754 -22.58 6.55 -50.09
N SER A 755 -21.59 7.42 -49.86
CA SER A 755 -20.21 7.04 -49.60
C SER A 755 -19.97 6.45 -48.20
N PHE A 756 -20.93 6.61 -47.27
CA PHE A 756 -20.81 6.13 -45.89
C PHE A 756 -21.60 4.84 -45.67
N VAL A 757 -21.01 3.91 -44.94
CA VAL A 757 -21.66 2.62 -44.64
C VAL A 757 -22.91 2.79 -43.78
N VAL A 758 -23.01 3.88 -42.98
CA VAL A 758 -24.21 4.18 -42.19
C VAL A 758 -25.45 4.49 -43.03
N SER A 759 -25.30 4.89 -44.30
CA SER A 759 -26.42 5.23 -45.20
C SER A 759 -27.42 4.08 -45.35
N LYS A 760 -26.97 2.82 -45.23
CA LYS A 760 -27.84 1.64 -45.29
C LYS A 760 -28.90 1.58 -44.19
N TYR A 761 -28.76 2.38 -43.13
CA TYR A 761 -29.73 2.48 -42.03
C TYR A 761 -30.65 3.70 -42.17
N LEU A 762 -30.42 4.57 -43.15
CA LEU A 762 -31.25 5.76 -43.37
C LEU A 762 -32.71 5.36 -43.56
N ASN A 763 -33.61 6.05 -42.87
CA ASN A 763 -35.06 5.84 -42.93
C ASN A 763 -35.56 4.44 -42.50
N GLN A 764 -34.72 3.63 -41.84
CA GLN A 764 -35.16 2.40 -41.17
C GLN A 764 -35.76 2.73 -39.80
N SER A 765 -36.99 2.27 -39.56
CA SER A 765 -37.76 2.57 -38.35
C SER A 765 -37.42 1.68 -37.15
N ASP A 766 -36.73 0.56 -37.37
CA ASP A 766 -36.38 -0.46 -36.38
C ASP A 766 -34.96 -0.26 -35.78
N ILE A 767 -34.31 0.85 -36.11
CA ILE A 767 -32.95 1.15 -35.66
C ILE A 767 -32.97 2.00 -34.40
N ILE A 768 -32.26 1.54 -33.36
CA ILE A 768 -32.18 2.22 -32.06
C ILE A 768 -30.83 2.92 -31.94
N LEU A 769 -30.83 4.13 -31.42
CA LEU A 769 -29.66 4.97 -31.20
C LEU A 769 -29.29 5.00 -29.74
N VAL A 770 -28.04 4.63 -29.43
CA VAL A 770 -27.50 4.67 -28.06
C VAL A 770 -26.15 5.38 -28.04
N PRO A 771 -25.91 6.37 -27.16
CA PRO A 771 -24.61 7.04 -27.07
C PRO A 771 -23.51 6.08 -26.63
N ASN A 772 -22.32 6.22 -27.24
CA ASN A 772 -21.13 5.51 -26.79
C ASN A 772 -20.53 6.13 -25.52
N LEU A 773 -19.71 5.33 -24.79
CA LEU A 773 -18.87 5.79 -23.67
C LEU A 773 -19.64 6.49 -22.53
N THR A 774 -20.82 5.99 -22.17
CA THR A 774 -21.68 6.55 -21.12
C THR A 774 -22.16 5.48 -20.13
N TYR A 775 -22.43 5.89 -18.89
CA TYR A 775 -23.19 5.10 -17.91
C TYR A 775 -24.67 5.45 -17.87
N ASN A 776 -25.08 6.48 -18.60
CA ASN A 776 -26.48 6.80 -18.79
C ASN A 776 -26.89 6.42 -20.21
N PRO A 777 -27.22 5.14 -20.44
CA PRO A 777 -27.65 4.66 -21.74
C PRO A 777 -29.07 5.15 -21.99
N ARG A 778 -29.18 6.33 -22.59
CA ARG A 778 -30.41 6.82 -23.19
C ARG A 778 -30.55 6.25 -24.60
N ALA A 779 -31.76 5.84 -24.97
CA ALA A 779 -32.04 5.26 -26.27
C ALA A 779 -33.27 5.90 -26.92
N THR A 780 -33.28 5.93 -28.25
CA THR A 780 -34.42 6.37 -29.06
C THR A 780 -34.35 5.72 -30.43
N PHE A 781 -35.46 5.62 -31.15
CA PHE A 781 -35.46 5.19 -32.54
C PHE A 781 -34.79 6.24 -33.45
N LEU A 782 -34.15 5.78 -34.52
CA LEU A 782 -33.57 6.61 -35.56
C LEU A 782 -34.70 7.40 -36.27
N PRO A 783 -34.70 8.74 -36.19
CA PRO A 783 -35.67 9.54 -36.95
C PRO A 783 -35.46 9.42 -38.46
N LYS A 784 -36.54 9.69 -39.20
CA LYS A 784 -36.44 9.89 -40.66
C LYS A 784 -35.46 11.02 -40.99
N ASP A 785 -34.85 10.92 -42.17
CA ASP A 785 -33.91 11.89 -42.74
C ASP A 785 -32.72 12.19 -41.82
N SER A 786 -32.28 11.17 -41.08
CA SER A 786 -31.14 11.27 -40.17
C SER A 786 -30.23 10.04 -40.21
N ILE A 787 -28.96 10.25 -39.87
CA ILE A 787 -27.92 9.24 -39.68
C ILE A 787 -27.15 9.56 -38.40
N ALA A 788 -26.25 8.68 -37.95
CA ALA A 788 -25.43 8.93 -36.77
C ALA A 788 -23.93 8.87 -37.05
N ASP A 789 -23.15 9.69 -36.33
CA ASP A 789 -21.68 9.63 -36.37
C ASP A 789 -21.12 8.59 -35.39
N GLY A 790 -19.80 8.51 -35.32
CA GLY A 790 -19.11 7.58 -34.43
C GLY A 790 -19.30 7.84 -32.94
N SER A 791 -20.03 8.85 -32.49
CA SER A 791 -20.35 9.03 -31.08
C SER A 791 -21.62 8.28 -30.64
N VAL A 792 -22.39 7.74 -31.58
CA VAL A 792 -23.63 6.99 -31.34
C VAL A 792 -23.49 5.59 -31.95
N ALA A 793 -24.01 4.58 -31.27
CA ALA A 793 -24.15 3.23 -31.79
C ALA A 793 -25.58 3.04 -32.31
N LEU A 794 -25.69 2.39 -33.46
CA LEU A 794 -26.94 1.93 -34.05
C LEU A 794 -27.14 0.49 -33.62
N LEU A 795 -28.26 0.18 -33.00
CA LEU A 795 -28.63 -1.17 -32.60
C LEU A 795 -29.75 -1.66 -33.51
N LYS A 796 -29.52 -2.81 -34.15
CA LYS A 796 -30.51 -3.50 -34.96
C LYS A 796 -30.99 -4.73 -34.20
N VAL A 797 -32.30 -4.94 -34.15
CA VAL A 797 -32.89 -6.08 -33.44
C VAL A 797 -32.64 -7.38 -34.20
N LYS A 798 -32.36 -8.47 -33.46
CA LYS A 798 -32.27 -9.83 -33.97
C LYS A 798 -33.64 -10.52 -33.90
N ASN A 799 -33.82 -11.56 -34.70
CA ASN A 799 -34.90 -12.55 -34.56
C ASN A 799 -36.35 -11.99 -34.56
N ASN A 800 -36.60 -10.85 -35.21
CA ASN A 800 -37.92 -10.21 -35.32
C ASN A 800 -38.59 -9.89 -33.96
N ILE A 801 -37.80 -9.58 -32.93
CA ILE A 801 -38.34 -9.13 -31.63
C ILE A 801 -38.90 -7.71 -31.77
N GLU A 802 -40.09 -7.45 -31.24
CA GLU A 802 -40.68 -6.11 -31.24
C GLU A 802 -40.12 -5.26 -30.08
N VAL A 803 -39.54 -4.11 -30.42
CA VAL A 803 -39.03 -3.16 -29.42
C VAL A 803 -39.95 -1.94 -29.37
N THR A 804 -40.38 -1.56 -28.17
CA THR A 804 -41.28 -0.42 -27.94
C THR A 804 -40.56 0.73 -27.24
N SER A 805 -41.16 1.92 -27.25
CA SER A 805 -40.64 3.07 -26.49
C SER A 805 -40.54 2.80 -24.98
N ASN A 806 -41.46 1.99 -24.42
CA ASN A 806 -41.41 1.61 -23.00
C ASN A 806 -40.16 0.77 -22.70
N HIS A 807 -39.73 -0.10 -23.62
CA HIS A 807 -38.48 -0.84 -23.48
C HIS A 807 -37.26 0.09 -23.46
N LEU A 808 -37.24 1.10 -24.34
CA LEU A 808 -36.15 2.07 -24.39
C LEU A 808 -36.11 2.99 -23.16
N GLU A 809 -37.26 3.28 -22.55
CA GLU A 809 -37.35 4.08 -21.32
C GLU A 809 -36.67 3.40 -20.14
N TYR A 810 -36.74 2.07 -20.07
CA TYR A 810 -36.09 1.30 -19.01
C TYR A 810 -34.57 1.55 -18.94
N TYR A 811 -33.90 1.76 -20.09
CA TYR A 811 -32.46 2.01 -20.12
C TYR A 811 -32.05 3.30 -19.40
N ASN A 812 -32.96 4.26 -19.24
CA ASN A 812 -32.72 5.51 -18.52
C ASN A 812 -33.07 5.42 -17.02
N THR A 813 -33.49 4.26 -16.51
CA THR A 813 -33.82 4.07 -15.09
C THR A 813 -32.56 3.97 -14.22
N LYS A 814 -32.69 4.28 -12.92
CA LYS A 814 -31.60 4.13 -11.95
C LYS A 814 -31.11 2.68 -11.84
N GLU A 815 -32.01 1.71 -11.96
CA GLU A 815 -31.69 0.27 -11.91
C GLU A 815 -30.80 -0.13 -13.08
N PHE A 816 -31.24 0.15 -14.32
CA PHE A 816 -30.46 -0.18 -15.51
C PHE A 816 -29.12 0.56 -15.55
N ILE A 817 -29.07 1.83 -15.13
CA ILE A 817 -27.83 2.61 -15.04
C ILE A 817 -26.80 1.94 -14.12
N GLU A 818 -27.20 1.46 -12.93
CA GLU A 818 -26.27 0.80 -12.03
C GLU A 818 -25.88 -0.60 -12.53
N TYR A 819 -26.82 -1.35 -13.10
CA TYR A 819 -26.55 -2.63 -13.78
C TYR A 819 -25.52 -2.44 -14.89
N TYR A 820 -25.73 -1.45 -15.75
CA TYR A 820 -24.90 -1.19 -16.91
C TYR A 820 -23.52 -0.68 -16.52
N LYS A 821 -23.37 0.05 -15.40
CA LYS A 821 -22.04 0.32 -14.83
C LYS A 821 -21.28 -0.97 -14.53
N ILE A 822 -21.93 -1.99 -13.97
CA ILE A 822 -21.30 -3.29 -13.69
C ILE A 822 -21.00 -4.03 -14.99
N ALA A 823 -21.96 -4.08 -15.93
CA ALA A 823 -21.80 -4.68 -17.25
C ALA A 823 -20.59 -4.10 -18.01
N ARG A 824 -20.32 -2.80 -17.84
CA ARG A 824 -19.16 -2.11 -18.42
C ARG A 824 -17.87 -2.25 -17.62
N ASN A 825 -17.86 -3.08 -16.58
CA ASN A 825 -16.81 -3.15 -15.57
C ASN A 825 -16.42 -1.79 -15.00
N ARG A 826 -17.39 -0.89 -14.81
CA ARG A 826 -17.17 0.51 -14.44
C ARG A 826 -16.11 1.17 -15.33
N GLY A 827 -16.19 0.92 -16.64
CA GLY A 827 -15.40 1.59 -17.67
C GLY A 827 -16.12 2.80 -18.29
N THR A 828 -15.52 3.98 -18.20
CA THR A 828 -16.03 5.21 -18.84
C THR A 828 -15.40 5.47 -20.21
N ARG A 829 -14.23 4.88 -20.51
CA ARG A 829 -13.45 5.20 -21.72
C ARG A 829 -13.02 3.98 -22.54
N SER A 830 -12.93 2.82 -21.90
CA SER A 830 -12.38 1.60 -22.50
C SER A 830 -13.39 0.77 -23.30
N LEU A 831 -14.69 1.06 -23.17
CA LEU A 831 -15.75 0.22 -23.73
C LEU A 831 -16.70 1.00 -24.62
N ASN A 832 -16.56 0.87 -25.94
CA ASN A 832 -17.59 1.29 -26.86
C ASN A 832 -18.73 0.26 -26.86
N ILE A 833 -19.91 0.66 -27.35
CA ILE A 833 -20.95 -0.29 -27.72
C ILE A 833 -20.47 -0.99 -29.00
N ASP A 834 -20.19 -2.28 -28.87
CA ASP A 834 -19.75 -3.20 -29.91
C ASP A 834 -20.49 -4.53 -29.76
N ASN A 835 -20.21 -5.50 -30.62
CA ASN A 835 -20.95 -6.76 -30.64
C ASN A 835 -20.79 -7.61 -29.37
N ASN A 836 -19.81 -7.33 -28.51
CA ASN A 836 -19.78 -7.92 -27.17
C ASN A 836 -20.62 -7.07 -26.20
N SER A 837 -20.32 -5.78 -26.07
CA SER A 837 -20.95 -4.96 -25.03
C SER A 837 -22.42 -4.63 -25.29
N VAL A 838 -22.90 -4.80 -26.52
CA VAL A 838 -24.32 -4.67 -26.89
C VAL A 838 -25.17 -5.80 -26.28
N GLN A 839 -24.58 -6.96 -25.98
CA GLN A 839 -25.31 -8.10 -25.42
C GLN A 839 -25.95 -7.80 -24.06
N PHE A 840 -25.44 -6.78 -23.34
CA PHE A 840 -26.00 -6.31 -22.07
C PHE A 840 -27.20 -5.37 -22.24
N PHE A 841 -27.60 -5.05 -23.46
CA PHE A 841 -28.88 -4.41 -23.74
C PHE A 841 -29.91 -5.49 -24.04
N GLY A 842 -30.95 -5.55 -23.22
CA GLY A 842 -32.04 -6.52 -23.34
C GLY A 842 -33.42 -5.88 -23.19
N LEU A 843 -34.47 -6.66 -23.35
CA LEU A 843 -35.84 -6.26 -22.98
C LEU A 843 -36.20 -6.85 -21.63
N LEU A 844 -37.06 -6.19 -20.87
CA LEU A 844 -37.68 -6.82 -19.71
C LEU A 844 -38.53 -8.00 -20.19
N LYS A 845 -38.40 -9.16 -19.54
CA LYS A 845 -39.29 -10.30 -19.77
C LYS A 845 -40.70 -9.87 -19.39
N GLU A 846 -41.67 -10.11 -20.27
CA GLU A 846 -43.07 -9.96 -19.90
C GLU A 846 -43.36 -10.93 -18.74
N GLY A 847 -43.91 -10.39 -17.65
CA GLY A 847 -44.16 -11.11 -16.40
C GLY A 847 -45.40 -11.99 -16.45
#